data_AF-A0A7X1KKI6-F1
#
_entry.id   AF-A0A7X1KKI6-F1
#
_cell.length_a   1.000
_cell.length_b   1.000
_cell.length_c   1.000
_cell.angle_alpha   90.00
_cell.angle_beta   90.00
_cell.angle_gamma   90.00
#
_symmetry.space_group_name_H-M   'P 1'
#
loop_
_entity.id
_entity.type
_entity.pdbx_description
1 polymer ?
#
loop_
_entity_poly.entity_id
_entity_poly.type
_entity_poly.pdbx_seq_one_letter_code
_entity_poly.pdbx_strand_id
1 'polypeptide(L)'
;MKSELPSPEEILEELADKVAAQIERLAPVAFDRAVREMTRYHRFLLAVGASRDPNGSAFNFAEIAGNAWHAPHKEWIKQYRRLFERAADKLVDDDHFVRSLAYVPGRLMPKAGDPELSPNVVRAILDLGPLLVGRLEAWVTKRTTVEIRRGQAAEPRLALAGSDAKAYESVVPDIVGAWESLLHYPPSMYGWSERGEQTDIVRWAAFKASWPFLWQHLTNTAYCLASAVWNEDEIGAALFREALVRWAHALDHRLDDRAELRHRRLLFPSILDLNWPEASLKGAALGYDYMPSPTPDQLFASVIRGAHDDIVLLTASLLLSWTINEKQASDIGARTARALLSREASEINHAHVSHQPTSFRSLFLDLLRLEMTGERYRDGSYGADLDHSVAVLDNMTERRVVPGRVFTPSTLHGRDGLLLSSLVILLAHVPDEGDDGLKERINALTHEEEVLPAGDGSLRDIMHQLGQFKSMLEQPYPALARGLQLLSPDQDAELAKARLREIISRAWNEIEEKRRRRLEARPVDPAKLERLRSAIEEALLTSEVEAPFFRDVEVGRAAEDDSAEWHDMTFSGIGKAQLTEPPMEAASSSFIEMLISGYRDMAGRHAWNTFCQRPRIEVTVAGGAEEEAFWRDIRPLVQQVGPQPVLVVSRNAEGRALRRFLYAPAADRPGLEIEQRPLSGRGASYIATVEGVDVFGADFRPGEAWLFSANSLREVRYAKTATPDRHAELSFELGDEMKGTLRVRVRQVLKWANLPTFELKSSDPTADEEPVD
;
A
#
# COMPACT_ATOMS: atom_id res chain seq x y z
N MET A 1 -46.45 24.84 -22.68
CA MET A 1 -44.98 24.97 -22.71
C MET A 1 -44.56 25.70 -21.44
N LYS A 2 -44.11 24.99 -20.42
CA LYS A 2 -43.41 25.64 -19.29
C LYS A 2 -42.04 26.02 -19.85
N SER A 3 -41.69 27.30 -19.88
CA SER A 3 -40.30 27.68 -20.15
C SER A 3 -39.47 27.05 -19.05
N GLU A 4 -38.65 26.07 -19.38
CA GLU A 4 -37.65 25.55 -18.46
C GLU A 4 -36.76 26.74 -18.08
N LEU A 5 -36.73 27.06 -16.79
CA LEU A 5 -35.81 28.06 -16.28
C LEU A 5 -34.39 27.52 -16.49
N PRO A 6 -33.42 28.37 -16.87
CA PRO A 6 -32.06 27.91 -17.08
C PRO A 6 -31.51 27.33 -15.79
N SER A 7 -30.84 26.19 -15.93
CA SER A 7 -30.16 25.51 -14.84
C SER A 7 -28.99 26.35 -14.32
N PRO A 8 -28.54 26.11 -13.07
CA PRO A 8 -27.37 26.81 -12.54
C PRO A 8 -26.10 26.66 -13.39
N GLU A 9 -25.96 25.52 -14.06
CA GLU A 9 -24.83 25.25 -14.96
C GLU A 9 -24.92 26.08 -16.24
N GLU A 10 -26.10 26.16 -16.86
CA GLU A 10 -26.33 26.99 -18.06
C GLU A 10 -26.09 28.48 -17.78
N ILE A 11 -26.52 28.98 -16.62
CA ILE A 11 -26.26 30.37 -16.23
C ILE A 11 -24.76 30.61 -16.04
N LEU A 12 -24.04 29.68 -15.40
CA LEU A 12 -22.59 29.81 -15.21
C LEU A 12 -21.84 29.74 -16.56
N GLU A 13 -22.30 28.89 -17.48
CA GLU A 13 -21.78 28.80 -18.84
C GLU A 13 -21.99 30.13 -19.60
N GLU A 14 -23.18 30.72 -19.55
CA GLU A 14 -23.47 32.02 -20.17
C GLU A 14 -22.59 33.14 -19.59
N LEU A 15 -22.38 33.15 -18.26
CA LEU A 15 -21.48 34.11 -17.61
C LEU A 15 -20.03 33.91 -18.04
N ALA A 16 -19.58 32.67 -18.23
CA ALA A 16 -18.25 32.40 -18.77
C ALA A 16 -18.13 32.78 -20.26
N ASP A 17 -19.18 32.62 -21.07
CA ASP A 17 -19.20 33.10 -22.46
C ASP A 17 -19.11 34.62 -22.51
N LYS A 18 -19.79 35.32 -21.59
CA LYS A 18 -19.69 36.77 -21.43
C LYS A 18 -18.26 37.21 -21.10
N VAL A 19 -17.56 36.49 -20.21
CA VAL A 19 -16.14 36.75 -19.89
C VAL A 19 -15.27 36.52 -21.14
N ALA A 20 -15.44 35.38 -21.81
CA ALA A 20 -14.68 35.03 -23.00
C ALA A 20 -14.84 36.09 -24.12
N ALA A 21 -16.06 36.59 -24.33
CA ALA A 21 -16.32 37.64 -25.30
C ALA A 21 -15.56 38.94 -24.98
N GLN A 22 -15.29 39.26 -23.71
CA GLN A 22 -14.49 40.44 -23.36
C GLN A 22 -12.99 40.23 -23.57
N ILE A 23 -12.48 39.00 -23.40
CA ILE A 23 -11.11 38.62 -23.74
C ILE A 23 -10.89 38.81 -25.25
N GLU A 24 -11.80 38.28 -26.08
CA GLU A 24 -11.68 38.40 -27.55
C GLU A 24 -11.77 39.85 -28.06
N ARG A 25 -12.46 40.72 -27.32
CA ARG A 25 -12.59 42.15 -27.63
C ARG A 25 -11.45 43.00 -27.08
N LEU A 26 -10.51 42.42 -26.34
CA LEU A 26 -9.44 43.14 -25.63
C LEU A 26 -9.99 44.28 -24.75
N ALA A 27 -11.04 43.97 -23.97
CA ALA A 27 -11.77 44.95 -23.15
C ALA A 27 -11.59 44.72 -21.63
N PRO A 28 -10.44 45.08 -21.03
CA PRO A 28 -10.07 44.70 -19.65
C PRO A 28 -11.06 45.18 -18.58
N VAL A 29 -11.60 46.40 -18.69
CA VAL A 29 -12.57 46.94 -17.72
C VAL A 29 -13.91 46.18 -17.73
N ALA A 30 -14.41 45.86 -18.93
CA ALA A 30 -15.65 45.11 -19.09
C ALA A 30 -15.46 43.64 -18.64
N PHE A 31 -14.29 43.09 -18.93
CA PHE A 31 -13.86 41.79 -18.47
C PHE A 31 -13.85 41.67 -16.94
N ASP A 32 -13.25 42.61 -16.20
CA ASP A 32 -13.22 42.55 -14.73
C ASP A 32 -14.62 42.59 -14.10
N ARG A 33 -15.56 43.28 -14.74
CA ARG A 33 -16.97 43.26 -14.33
C ARG A 33 -17.60 41.87 -14.59
N ALA A 34 -17.37 41.29 -15.76
CA ALA A 34 -17.89 39.97 -16.11
C ALA A 34 -17.31 38.86 -15.22
N VAL A 35 -16.01 38.88 -14.94
CA VAL A 35 -15.36 37.89 -14.06
C VAL A 35 -15.89 38.00 -12.64
N ARG A 36 -16.06 39.21 -12.10
CA ARG A 36 -16.65 39.41 -10.76
C ARG A 36 -18.08 38.91 -10.69
N GLU A 37 -18.86 39.09 -11.75
CA GLU A 37 -20.23 38.58 -11.82
C GLU A 37 -20.25 37.05 -11.83
N MET A 38 -19.41 36.43 -12.67
CA MET A 38 -19.26 34.96 -12.74
C MET A 38 -18.80 34.36 -11.40
N THR A 39 -17.75 34.90 -10.78
CA THR A 39 -17.24 34.36 -9.50
C THR A 39 -18.20 34.58 -8.35
N ARG A 40 -18.95 35.69 -8.33
CA ARG A 40 -20.01 35.92 -7.34
C ARG A 40 -21.14 34.91 -7.50
N TYR A 41 -21.54 34.61 -8.74
CA TYR A 41 -22.57 33.60 -9.01
C TYR A 41 -22.10 32.20 -8.62
N HIS A 42 -20.88 31.80 -8.99
CA HIS A 42 -20.32 30.50 -8.59
C HIS A 42 -20.24 30.36 -7.07
N ARG A 43 -19.74 31.37 -6.36
CA ARG A 43 -19.72 31.36 -4.90
C ARG A 43 -21.12 31.28 -4.28
N PHE A 44 -22.10 31.95 -4.88
CA PHE A 44 -23.50 31.81 -4.46
C PHE A 44 -23.98 30.35 -4.60
N LEU A 45 -23.67 29.66 -5.70
CA LEU A 45 -24.01 28.25 -5.87
C LEU A 45 -23.36 27.36 -4.80
N LEU A 46 -22.08 27.59 -4.50
CA LEU A 46 -21.36 26.86 -3.45
C LEU A 46 -21.99 27.11 -2.07
N ALA A 47 -22.34 28.35 -1.76
CA ALA A 47 -22.95 28.71 -0.48
C ALA A 47 -24.37 28.12 -0.32
N VAL A 48 -25.17 28.09 -1.37
CA VAL A 48 -26.51 27.48 -1.34
C VAL A 48 -26.43 25.96 -1.19
N GLY A 49 -25.39 25.33 -1.76
CA GLY A 49 -25.14 23.90 -1.62
C GLY A 49 -24.51 23.49 -0.28
N ALA A 50 -24.00 24.43 0.51
CA ALA A 50 -23.31 24.13 1.76
C ALA A 50 -24.28 23.65 2.86
N SER A 51 -23.90 22.57 3.54
CA SER A 51 -24.67 21.94 4.60
C SER A 51 -23.75 21.25 5.62
N ARG A 52 -24.33 20.50 6.55
CA ARG A 52 -23.60 19.64 7.49
C ARG A 52 -24.11 18.20 7.38
N ASP A 53 -23.18 17.25 7.43
CA ASP A 53 -23.52 15.84 7.51
C ASP A 53 -24.11 15.47 8.89
N PRO A 54 -24.62 14.24 9.10
CA PRO A 54 -25.14 13.81 10.41
C PRO A 54 -24.12 13.87 11.56
N ASN A 55 -22.83 13.86 11.25
CA ASN A 55 -21.74 13.97 12.23
C ASN A 55 -21.34 15.43 12.50
N GLY A 56 -22.00 16.39 11.84
CA GLY A 56 -21.72 17.82 11.97
C GLY A 56 -20.59 18.34 11.08
N SER A 57 -19.99 17.51 10.23
CA SER A 57 -18.91 17.89 9.31
C SER A 57 -19.44 18.71 8.14
N ALA A 58 -18.63 19.62 7.59
CA ALA A 58 -19.00 20.41 6.42
C ALA A 58 -19.21 19.51 5.19
N PHE A 59 -20.37 19.66 4.55
CA PHE A 59 -20.81 18.90 3.38
C PHE A 59 -21.31 19.87 2.31
N ASN A 60 -21.18 19.52 1.03
CA ASN A 60 -21.77 20.34 -0.04
C ASN A 60 -22.56 19.50 -1.03
N PHE A 61 -23.82 19.83 -1.29
CA PHE A 61 -24.65 19.11 -2.28
C PHE A 61 -24.05 19.13 -3.70
N ALA A 62 -23.19 20.11 -4.02
CA ALA A 62 -22.49 20.16 -5.30
C ALA A 62 -21.38 19.08 -5.43
N GLU A 63 -21.03 18.36 -4.35
CA GLU A 63 -20.07 17.26 -4.35
C GLU A 63 -20.68 15.89 -4.65
N ILE A 64 -22.01 15.79 -4.63
CA ILE A 64 -22.73 14.55 -4.93
C ILE A 64 -22.58 14.19 -6.42
N ALA A 65 -21.94 13.05 -6.67
CA ALA A 65 -21.89 12.41 -7.98
C ALA A 65 -22.71 11.11 -7.96
N GLY A 66 -23.16 10.67 -9.14
CA GLY A 66 -23.79 9.37 -9.34
C GLY A 66 -23.15 8.63 -10.50
N ASN A 67 -23.54 7.37 -10.70
CA ASN A 67 -23.02 6.57 -11.83
C ASN A 67 -23.33 7.20 -13.20
N ALA A 68 -24.36 8.06 -13.28
CA ALA A 68 -24.81 8.69 -14.52
C ALA A 68 -24.53 10.20 -14.60
N TRP A 69 -23.96 10.83 -13.57
CA TRP A 69 -23.67 12.27 -13.58
C TRP A 69 -22.44 12.62 -12.74
N HIS A 70 -21.68 13.60 -13.21
CA HIS A 70 -20.52 14.14 -12.48
C HIS A 70 -20.97 15.08 -11.36
N ALA A 71 -20.10 15.28 -10.37
CA ALA A 71 -20.36 16.24 -9.30
C ALA A 71 -20.44 17.67 -9.88
N PRO A 72 -21.53 18.43 -9.64
CA PRO A 72 -21.74 19.75 -10.23
C PRO A 72 -20.56 20.73 -10.08
N HIS A 73 -19.92 20.75 -8.91
CA HIS A 73 -18.77 21.65 -8.68
C HIS A 73 -17.61 21.41 -9.66
N LYS A 74 -17.40 20.15 -10.11
CA LYS A 74 -16.36 19.83 -11.08
C LYS A 74 -16.69 20.37 -12.47
N GLU A 75 -17.96 20.32 -12.89
CA GLU A 75 -18.40 20.90 -14.17
C GLU A 75 -18.29 22.43 -14.16
N TRP A 76 -18.64 23.07 -13.04
CA TRP A 76 -18.47 24.52 -12.86
C TRP A 76 -17.00 24.95 -12.99
N ILE A 77 -16.08 24.16 -12.43
CA ILE A 77 -14.63 24.42 -12.53
C ILE A 77 -14.12 24.29 -13.97
N LYS A 78 -14.68 23.38 -14.79
CA LYS A 78 -14.29 23.25 -16.21
C LYS A 78 -14.52 24.54 -17.00
N GLN A 79 -15.48 25.36 -16.60
CA GLN A 79 -15.75 26.65 -17.25
C GLN A 79 -14.56 27.61 -17.17
N TYR A 80 -13.73 27.53 -16.13
CA TYR A 80 -12.52 28.34 -16.02
C TYR A 80 -11.39 27.85 -16.94
N ARG A 81 -11.33 26.54 -17.21
CA ARG A 81 -10.31 25.95 -18.09
C ARG A 81 -10.31 26.58 -19.48
N ARG A 82 -11.50 26.84 -20.05
CA ARG A 82 -11.64 27.51 -21.36
C ARG A 82 -11.31 29.00 -21.29
N LEU A 83 -11.50 29.65 -20.15
CA LEU A 83 -11.13 31.06 -19.95
C LEU A 83 -9.62 31.23 -19.83
N PHE A 84 -8.95 30.33 -19.09
CA PHE A 84 -7.49 30.32 -18.98
C PHE A 84 -6.82 30.14 -20.34
N GLU A 85 -7.32 29.23 -21.17
CA GLU A 85 -6.81 29.00 -22.53
C GLU A 85 -6.96 30.24 -23.42
N ARG A 86 -8.15 30.86 -23.44
CA ARG A 86 -8.39 32.10 -24.19
C ARG A 86 -7.53 33.26 -23.70
N ALA A 87 -7.37 33.42 -22.39
CA ALA A 87 -6.52 34.46 -21.82
C ALA A 87 -5.04 34.25 -22.17
N ALA A 88 -4.55 33.00 -22.10
CA ALA A 88 -3.19 32.66 -22.51
C ALA A 88 -2.94 32.95 -24.00
N ASP A 89 -3.90 32.64 -24.88
CA ASP A 89 -3.79 32.96 -26.31
C ASP A 89 -3.68 34.48 -26.59
N LYS A 90 -4.16 35.34 -25.68
CA LYS A 90 -4.06 36.83 -25.77
C LYS A 90 -2.91 37.43 -24.95
N LEU A 91 -2.05 36.61 -24.35
CA LEU A 91 -1.02 37.07 -23.41
C LEU A 91 -0.12 38.18 -23.97
N VAL A 92 0.23 38.10 -25.25
CA VAL A 92 1.10 39.09 -25.92
C VAL A 92 0.39 40.41 -26.20
N ASP A 93 -0.94 40.36 -26.39
CA ASP A 93 -1.76 41.53 -26.70
C ASP A 93 -2.13 42.30 -25.42
N ASP A 94 -2.53 41.58 -24.36
CA ASP A 94 -2.89 42.14 -23.06
C ASP A 94 -2.80 41.06 -21.95
N ASP A 95 -1.80 41.19 -21.07
CA ASP A 95 -1.56 40.24 -19.98
C ASP A 95 -2.55 40.39 -18.80
N HIS A 96 -3.36 41.46 -18.76
CA HIS A 96 -4.32 41.75 -17.70
C HIS A 96 -5.32 40.60 -17.47
N PHE A 97 -5.74 39.94 -18.55
CA PHE A 97 -6.71 38.84 -18.48
C PHE A 97 -6.16 37.67 -17.66
N VAL A 98 -4.91 37.28 -17.90
CA VAL A 98 -4.25 36.20 -17.17
C VAL A 98 -4.02 36.61 -15.72
N ARG A 99 -3.49 37.82 -15.47
CA ARG A 99 -3.27 38.36 -14.11
C ARG A 99 -4.57 38.33 -13.28
N SER A 100 -5.68 38.82 -13.83
CA SER A 100 -6.96 38.88 -13.11
C SER A 100 -7.58 37.50 -12.90
N LEU A 101 -7.36 36.55 -13.83
CA LEU A 101 -7.80 35.16 -13.67
C LEU A 101 -6.99 34.38 -12.63
N ALA A 102 -5.71 34.72 -12.41
CA ALA A 102 -4.87 34.10 -11.39
C ALA A 102 -5.45 34.26 -9.97
N TYR A 103 -6.20 35.33 -9.71
CA TYR A 103 -6.86 35.58 -8.41
C TYR A 103 -8.24 34.90 -8.26
N VAL A 104 -8.72 34.16 -9.26
CA VAL A 104 -10.02 33.47 -9.19
C VAL A 104 -10.12 32.49 -8.01
N PRO A 105 -9.11 31.64 -7.71
CA PRO A 105 -9.18 30.72 -6.59
C PRO A 105 -9.49 31.45 -5.27
N GLY A 106 -8.77 32.53 -4.98
CA GLY A 106 -9.01 33.36 -3.79
C GLY A 106 -10.37 34.06 -3.78
N ARG A 107 -10.90 34.45 -4.95
CA ARG A 107 -12.25 35.03 -5.08
C ARG A 107 -13.37 34.01 -4.77
N LEU A 108 -13.11 32.71 -5.00
CA LEU A 108 -14.04 31.62 -4.73
C LEU A 108 -13.95 31.09 -3.29
N MET A 109 -12.83 31.33 -2.59
CA MET A 109 -12.70 30.96 -1.19
C MET A 109 -13.76 31.65 -0.32
N PRO A 110 -14.26 30.97 0.73
CA PRO A 110 -15.23 31.54 1.64
C PRO A 110 -14.62 32.73 2.39
N LYS A 111 -15.42 33.77 2.59
CA LYS A 111 -15.10 34.93 3.43
C LYS A 111 -15.74 34.76 4.81
N ALA A 112 -15.33 35.59 5.76
CA ALA A 112 -15.97 35.71 7.05
C ALA A 112 -17.50 35.85 6.91
N GLY A 113 -18.24 34.93 7.55
CA GLY A 113 -19.71 34.88 7.51
C GLY A 113 -20.32 34.04 6.38
N ASP A 114 -19.51 33.53 5.44
CA ASP A 114 -20.00 32.53 4.49
C ASP A 114 -20.15 31.14 5.16
N PRO A 115 -20.99 30.25 4.60
CA PRO A 115 -21.00 28.85 4.96
C PRO A 115 -19.63 28.18 4.76
N GLU A 116 -19.30 27.28 5.67
CA GLU A 116 -18.12 26.42 5.57
C GLU A 116 -18.23 25.48 4.36
N LEU A 117 -17.14 25.35 3.60
CA LEU A 117 -17.09 24.44 2.44
C LEU A 117 -16.44 23.11 2.83
N SER A 118 -16.98 22.01 2.30
CA SER A 118 -16.38 20.67 2.43
C SER A 118 -14.96 20.64 1.85
N PRO A 119 -14.03 19.84 2.40
CA PRO A 119 -12.66 19.69 1.89
C PRO A 119 -12.56 19.40 0.39
N ASN A 120 -13.46 18.58 -0.18
CA ASN A 120 -13.47 18.24 -1.60
C ASN A 120 -13.69 19.47 -2.49
N VAL A 121 -14.63 20.33 -2.12
CA VAL A 121 -14.90 21.58 -2.84
C VAL A 121 -13.70 22.51 -2.77
N VAL A 122 -13.06 22.69 -1.59
CA VAL A 122 -11.90 23.58 -1.50
C VAL A 122 -10.70 23.03 -2.27
N ARG A 123 -10.49 21.70 -2.29
CA ARG A 123 -9.48 21.06 -3.16
C ARG A 123 -9.74 21.39 -4.64
N ALA A 124 -10.98 21.24 -5.08
CA ALA A 124 -11.36 21.54 -6.46
C ALA A 124 -11.14 23.03 -6.82
N ILE A 125 -11.35 23.96 -5.88
CA ILE A 125 -10.99 25.38 -6.07
C ILE A 125 -9.46 25.55 -6.17
N LEU A 126 -8.69 24.87 -5.32
CA LEU A 126 -7.21 24.92 -5.37
C LEU A 126 -6.64 24.34 -6.67
N ASP A 127 -7.34 23.39 -7.31
CA ASP A 127 -6.94 22.82 -8.61
C ASP A 127 -7.00 23.83 -9.76
N LEU A 128 -7.70 24.96 -9.59
CA LEU A 128 -7.70 26.05 -10.57
C LEU A 128 -6.31 26.66 -10.79
N GLY A 129 -5.44 26.65 -9.77
CA GLY A 129 -4.05 27.13 -9.90
C GLY A 129 -3.24 26.29 -10.90
N PRO A 130 -3.06 24.99 -10.66
CA PRO A 130 -2.46 24.06 -11.62
C PRO A 130 -3.13 24.06 -12.99
N LEU A 131 -4.45 24.22 -13.07
CA LEU A 131 -5.16 24.32 -14.35
C LEU A 131 -4.73 25.56 -15.15
N LEU A 132 -4.57 26.72 -14.50
CA LEU A 132 -4.06 27.93 -15.16
C LEU A 132 -2.62 27.73 -15.63
N VAL A 133 -1.75 27.21 -14.77
CA VAL A 133 -0.33 26.92 -15.12
C VAL A 133 -0.27 25.96 -16.30
N GLY A 134 -1.01 24.85 -16.27
CA GLY A 134 -1.03 23.91 -17.39
C GLY A 134 -1.54 24.51 -18.71
N ARG A 135 -2.42 25.52 -18.69
CA ARG A 135 -2.82 26.25 -19.90
C ARG A 135 -1.74 27.21 -20.38
N LEU A 136 -1.07 27.87 -19.45
CA LEU A 136 0.04 28.75 -19.77
C LEU A 136 1.22 27.95 -20.36
N GLU A 137 1.56 26.81 -19.78
CA GLU A 137 2.60 25.89 -20.29
C GLU A 137 2.26 25.32 -21.66
N ALA A 138 0.97 25.03 -21.92
CA ALA A 138 0.52 24.63 -23.26
C ALA A 138 0.73 25.75 -24.29
N TRP A 139 0.52 27.00 -23.88
CA TRP A 139 0.82 28.17 -24.72
C TRP A 139 2.33 28.32 -24.96
N VAL A 140 3.17 28.19 -23.92
CA VAL A 140 4.65 28.20 -24.06
C VAL A 140 5.08 27.13 -25.05
N THR A 141 4.63 25.89 -24.84
CA THR A 141 4.94 24.74 -25.71
C THR A 141 4.54 25.02 -27.16
N LYS A 142 3.34 25.58 -27.42
CA LYS A 142 2.88 25.93 -28.76
C LYS A 142 3.78 26.95 -29.46
N ARG A 143 4.45 27.83 -28.70
CA ARG A 143 5.37 28.87 -29.21
C ARG A 143 6.81 28.39 -29.36
N THR A 144 7.20 27.33 -28.67
CA THR A 144 8.59 26.83 -28.61
C THR A 144 8.84 25.51 -29.34
N THR A 145 7.78 24.82 -29.76
CA THR A 145 7.90 23.53 -30.46
C THR A 145 8.35 23.70 -31.91
N VAL A 146 9.37 22.94 -32.31
CA VAL A 146 9.80 22.79 -33.70
C VAL A 146 9.07 21.59 -34.31
N GLU A 147 8.52 21.72 -35.52
CA GLU A 147 7.97 20.56 -36.25
C GLU A 147 9.10 19.62 -36.70
N ILE A 148 9.23 18.49 -36.00
CA ILE A 148 10.22 17.46 -36.35
C ILE A 148 9.60 16.47 -37.33
N ARG A 149 10.32 16.17 -38.43
CA ARG A 149 9.88 15.18 -39.43
C ARG A 149 9.82 13.79 -38.80
N ARG A 150 8.80 12.99 -39.17
CA ARG A 150 8.65 11.59 -38.72
C ARG A 150 9.95 10.81 -38.94
N GLY A 151 10.50 10.26 -37.87
CA GLY A 151 11.71 9.42 -37.87
C GLY A 151 13.00 10.13 -37.44
N GLN A 152 12.95 11.40 -37.07
CA GLN A 152 14.09 12.11 -36.47
C GLN A 152 13.98 12.16 -34.93
N ALA A 153 15.13 12.30 -34.26
CA ALA A 153 15.21 12.45 -32.81
C ALA A 153 14.52 13.74 -32.35
N ALA A 154 14.00 13.76 -31.12
CA ALA A 154 13.46 14.98 -30.53
C ALA A 154 14.56 16.05 -30.42
N GLU A 155 14.30 17.24 -30.96
CA GLU A 155 15.15 18.41 -30.78
C GLU A 155 14.72 19.15 -29.49
N PRO A 156 15.67 19.77 -28.77
CA PRO A 156 15.34 20.59 -27.61
C PRO A 156 14.40 21.73 -28.01
N ARG A 157 13.49 22.12 -27.09
CA ARG A 157 12.55 23.21 -27.38
C ARG A 157 13.31 24.51 -27.54
N LEU A 158 12.83 25.38 -28.42
CA LEU A 158 13.39 26.74 -28.55
C LEU A 158 13.02 27.55 -27.30
N ALA A 159 13.87 28.48 -26.89
CA ALA A 159 13.46 29.46 -25.89
C ALA A 159 12.38 30.39 -26.48
N LEU A 160 11.49 30.92 -25.63
CA LEU A 160 10.61 32.02 -26.02
C LEU A 160 11.47 33.19 -26.50
N ALA A 161 11.03 33.89 -27.55
CA ALA A 161 11.77 34.98 -28.15
C ALA A 161 10.94 36.26 -28.26
N GLY A 162 11.62 37.42 -28.19
CA GLY A 162 11.03 38.72 -28.50
C GLY A 162 9.92 39.14 -27.55
N SER A 163 8.76 39.49 -28.10
CA SER A 163 7.58 39.93 -27.35
C SER A 163 6.99 38.82 -26.48
N ASP A 164 7.05 37.57 -26.96
CA ASP A 164 6.45 36.42 -26.28
C ASP A 164 7.19 36.15 -24.95
N ALA A 165 8.53 36.21 -24.97
CA ALA A 165 9.34 36.09 -23.75
C ALA A 165 9.02 37.19 -22.74
N LYS A 166 8.94 38.45 -23.18
CA LYS A 166 8.65 39.60 -22.29
C LYS A 166 7.27 39.52 -21.65
N ALA A 167 6.24 39.15 -22.43
CA ALA A 167 4.88 39.01 -21.92
C ALA A 167 4.76 37.83 -20.93
N TYR A 168 5.52 36.78 -21.16
CA TYR A 168 5.62 35.66 -20.22
C TYR A 168 6.33 36.06 -18.92
N GLU A 169 7.54 36.62 -19.02
CA GLU A 169 8.32 37.10 -17.88
C GLU A 169 7.57 38.12 -17.02
N SER A 170 6.71 38.96 -17.63
CA SER A 170 5.92 39.97 -16.91
C SER A 170 4.76 39.39 -16.11
N VAL A 171 4.18 38.25 -16.53
CA VAL A 171 2.95 37.71 -15.94
C VAL A 171 3.19 36.62 -14.89
N VAL A 172 4.22 35.79 -15.06
CA VAL A 172 4.46 34.63 -14.18
C VAL A 172 4.63 35.04 -12.71
N PRO A 173 5.35 36.14 -12.36
CA PRO A 173 5.44 36.59 -10.97
C PRO A 173 4.08 36.89 -10.33
N ASP A 174 3.14 37.47 -11.06
CA ASP A 174 1.80 37.75 -10.54
C ASP A 174 0.98 36.47 -10.34
N ILE A 175 1.17 35.47 -11.20
CA ILE A 175 0.53 34.15 -11.04
C ILE A 175 1.04 33.48 -9.78
N VAL A 176 2.35 33.46 -9.58
CA VAL A 176 2.98 32.88 -8.39
C VAL A 176 2.56 33.65 -7.13
N GLY A 177 2.58 34.99 -7.17
CA GLY A 177 2.14 35.81 -6.04
C GLY A 177 0.65 35.63 -5.72
N ALA A 178 -0.22 35.51 -6.72
CA ALA A 178 -1.64 35.19 -6.53
C ALA A 178 -1.81 33.81 -5.88
N TRP A 179 -1.02 32.81 -6.29
CA TRP A 179 -1.01 31.48 -5.72
C TRP A 179 -0.54 31.50 -4.25
N GLU A 180 0.62 32.08 -3.96
CA GLU A 180 1.17 32.19 -2.60
C GLU A 180 0.22 32.94 -1.64
N SER A 181 -0.52 33.93 -2.15
CA SER A 181 -1.49 34.69 -1.35
C SER A 181 -2.60 33.81 -0.75
N LEU A 182 -2.85 32.63 -1.32
CA LEU A 182 -3.83 31.68 -0.79
C LEU A 182 -3.44 31.14 0.59
N LEU A 183 -2.15 31.11 0.94
CA LEU A 183 -1.68 30.71 2.27
C LEU A 183 -2.08 31.67 3.39
N HIS A 184 -2.62 32.85 3.06
CA HIS A 184 -3.17 33.79 4.05
C HIS A 184 -4.62 33.49 4.43
N TYR A 185 -5.32 32.60 3.72
CA TYR A 185 -6.72 32.27 3.99
C TYR A 185 -6.94 31.35 5.20
N PRO A 186 -6.12 30.29 5.44
CA PRO A 186 -6.37 29.33 6.52
C PRO A 186 -6.64 29.94 7.89
N PRO A 187 -5.90 30.97 8.36
CA PRO A 187 -6.20 31.60 9.65
C PRO A 187 -7.63 32.12 9.75
N SER A 188 -8.11 32.79 8.70
CA SER A 188 -9.46 33.37 8.67
C SER A 188 -10.56 32.34 8.41
N MET A 189 -10.28 31.31 7.61
CA MET A 189 -11.26 30.30 7.21
C MET A 189 -11.49 29.25 8.30
N TYR A 190 -10.42 28.82 8.98
CA TYR A 190 -10.48 27.77 9.99
C TYR A 190 -10.41 28.31 11.42
N GLY A 191 -10.32 29.63 11.59
CA GLY A 191 -10.37 30.28 12.90
C GLY A 191 -9.10 30.10 13.73
N TRP A 192 -7.91 30.24 13.12
CA TRP A 192 -6.65 30.30 13.87
C TRP A 192 -6.62 31.61 14.67
N SER A 193 -7.23 31.61 15.86
CA SER A 193 -7.33 32.79 16.71
C SER A 193 -5.98 33.14 17.34
N GLU A 194 -5.85 34.32 17.93
CA GLU A 194 -4.61 34.69 18.62
C GLU A 194 -4.34 33.77 19.82
N ARG A 195 -3.07 33.66 20.21
CA ARG A 195 -2.63 32.72 21.24
C ARG A 195 -3.26 33.09 22.58
N GLY A 196 -3.95 32.13 23.21
CA GLY A 196 -4.61 32.31 24.51
C GLY A 196 -6.10 32.69 24.47
N GLU A 197 -6.66 32.97 23.27
CA GLU A 197 -8.10 33.23 23.12
C GLU A 197 -8.95 31.95 23.04
N GLN A 198 -8.33 30.82 22.69
CA GLN A 198 -8.97 29.52 22.52
C GLN A 198 -8.30 28.45 23.38
N THR A 199 -9.08 27.42 23.75
CA THR A 199 -8.53 26.22 24.37
C THR A 199 -7.70 25.41 23.36
N ASP A 200 -6.73 24.65 23.83
CA ASP A 200 -5.88 23.83 22.96
C ASP A 200 -6.68 22.84 22.10
N ILE A 201 -7.81 22.34 22.62
CA ILE A 201 -8.72 21.44 21.90
C ILE A 201 -9.32 22.14 20.67
N VAL A 202 -9.81 23.38 20.84
CA VAL A 202 -10.39 24.17 19.74
C VAL A 202 -9.31 24.55 18.74
N ARG A 203 -8.13 24.93 19.22
CA ARG A 203 -6.98 25.29 18.37
C ARG A 203 -6.49 24.10 17.55
N TRP A 204 -6.39 22.91 18.14
CA TRP A 204 -6.02 21.68 17.44
C TRP A 204 -7.06 21.29 16.38
N ALA A 205 -8.35 21.40 16.71
CA ALA A 205 -9.43 21.13 15.75
C ALA A 205 -9.36 22.05 14.52
N ALA A 206 -9.03 23.34 14.71
CA ALA A 206 -8.82 24.29 13.62
C ALA A 206 -7.63 23.89 12.72
N PHE A 207 -6.52 23.43 13.30
CA PHE A 207 -5.37 22.94 12.55
C PHE A 207 -5.69 21.68 11.76
N LYS A 208 -6.36 20.71 12.39
CA LYS A 208 -6.86 19.49 11.73
C LYS A 208 -7.75 19.83 10.54
N ALA A 209 -8.71 20.75 10.70
CA ALA A 209 -9.61 21.18 9.63
C ALA A 209 -8.87 21.88 8.47
N SER A 210 -7.77 22.59 8.76
CA SER A 210 -6.98 23.29 7.76
C SER A 210 -6.01 22.42 6.96
N TRP A 211 -5.69 21.21 7.45
CA TRP A 211 -4.69 20.32 6.83
C TRP A 211 -4.99 19.94 5.38
N PRO A 212 -6.23 19.53 4.99
CA PRO A 212 -6.52 19.20 3.60
C PRO A 212 -6.26 20.35 2.62
N PHE A 213 -6.46 21.60 3.05
CA PHE A 213 -6.14 22.79 2.26
C PHE A 213 -4.63 22.95 2.09
N LEU A 214 -3.88 22.87 3.20
CA LEU A 214 -2.43 23.09 3.19
C LEU A 214 -1.72 21.99 2.39
N TRP A 215 -2.13 20.74 2.56
CA TRP A 215 -1.61 19.60 1.81
C TRP A 215 -1.85 19.74 0.31
N GLN A 216 -3.08 20.09 -0.10
CA GLN A 216 -3.40 20.31 -1.51
C GLN A 216 -2.61 21.49 -2.09
N HIS A 217 -2.47 22.59 -1.34
CA HIS A 217 -1.68 23.73 -1.80
C HIS A 217 -0.21 23.35 -1.98
N LEU A 218 0.40 22.62 -1.03
CA LEU A 218 1.80 22.19 -1.10
C LEU A 218 2.05 21.29 -2.31
N THR A 219 1.20 20.27 -2.50
CA THR A 219 1.30 19.33 -3.62
C THR A 219 1.01 20.01 -4.97
N ASN A 220 0.07 20.95 -5.03
CA ASN A 220 -0.18 21.75 -6.23
C ASN A 220 0.99 22.69 -6.56
N THR A 221 1.69 23.26 -5.55
CA THR A 221 2.92 24.03 -5.79
C THR A 221 4.01 23.13 -6.41
N ALA A 222 4.21 21.92 -5.88
CA ALA A 222 5.14 20.95 -6.45
C ALA A 222 4.74 20.53 -7.88
N TYR A 223 3.44 20.40 -8.16
CA TYR A 223 2.93 20.14 -9.50
C TYR A 223 3.22 21.27 -10.48
N CYS A 224 3.00 22.52 -10.09
CA CYS A 224 3.33 23.68 -10.94
C CYS A 224 4.82 23.71 -11.28
N LEU A 225 5.70 23.44 -10.30
CA LEU A 225 7.13 23.33 -10.53
C LEU A 225 7.47 22.18 -11.51
N ALA A 226 6.92 20.99 -11.27
CA ALA A 226 7.16 19.83 -12.12
C ALA A 226 6.67 20.07 -13.56
N SER A 227 5.52 20.74 -13.72
CA SER A 227 4.97 21.13 -15.01
C SER A 227 5.88 22.10 -15.75
N ALA A 228 6.43 23.14 -15.09
CA ALA A 228 7.36 24.07 -15.71
C ALA A 228 8.66 23.37 -16.15
N VAL A 229 9.20 22.51 -15.28
CA VAL A 229 10.40 21.72 -15.58
C VAL A 229 10.17 20.78 -16.77
N TRP A 230 9.06 20.04 -16.79
CA TRP A 230 8.70 19.15 -17.89
C TRP A 230 8.59 19.89 -19.22
N ASN A 231 8.13 21.14 -19.19
CA ASN A 231 7.97 21.95 -20.38
C ASN A 231 9.21 22.74 -20.82
N GLU A 232 10.34 22.55 -20.11
CA GLU A 232 11.59 23.29 -20.31
C GLU A 232 11.46 24.80 -20.09
N ASP A 233 10.54 25.22 -19.22
CA ASP A 233 10.36 26.62 -18.82
C ASP A 233 11.28 26.97 -17.64
N GLU A 234 12.41 27.63 -17.92
CA GLU A 234 13.36 28.06 -16.90
C GLU A 234 12.79 29.12 -15.95
N ILE A 235 11.92 30.02 -16.43
CA ILE A 235 11.40 31.14 -15.63
C ILE A 235 10.38 30.60 -14.62
N GLY A 236 9.39 29.81 -15.08
CA GLY A 236 8.43 29.16 -14.20
C GLY A 236 9.09 28.19 -13.25
N ALA A 237 10.07 27.40 -13.71
CA ALA A 237 10.81 26.51 -12.83
C ALA A 237 11.53 27.27 -11.71
N ALA A 238 12.18 28.41 -12.00
CA ALA A 238 12.84 29.22 -10.98
C ALA A 238 11.86 29.80 -9.96
N LEU A 239 10.74 30.37 -10.41
CA LEU A 239 9.75 31.02 -9.55
C LEU A 239 8.94 30.02 -8.71
N PHE A 240 8.47 28.91 -9.29
CA PHE A 240 7.76 27.88 -8.53
C PHE A 240 8.69 27.09 -7.60
N ARG A 241 9.99 26.95 -7.94
CA ARG A 241 10.99 26.42 -7.01
C ARG A 241 11.12 27.32 -5.79
N GLU A 242 11.23 28.63 -5.99
CA GLU A 242 11.29 29.60 -4.90
C GLU A 242 10.03 29.56 -4.03
N ALA A 243 8.84 29.53 -4.65
CA ALA A 243 7.57 29.40 -3.94
C ALA A 243 7.50 28.10 -3.13
N LEU A 244 7.98 26.98 -3.70
CA LEU A 244 8.05 25.71 -2.99
C LEU A 244 9.03 25.78 -1.82
N VAL A 245 10.23 26.31 -1.99
CA VAL A 245 11.25 26.43 -0.92
C VAL A 245 10.75 27.32 0.23
N ARG A 246 10.06 28.42 -0.08
CA ARG A 246 9.54 29.38 0.90
C ARG A 246 8.19 29.01 1.50
N TRP A 247 7.56 27.94 1.01
CA TRP A 247 6.18 27.58 1.35
C TRP A 247 5.91 27.51 2.87
N ALA A 248 6.76 26.80 3.62
CA ALA A 248 6.61 26.70 5.07
C ALA A 248 6.86 28.05 5.79
N HIS A 249 7.79 28.87 5.27
CA HIS A 249 8.13 30.16 5.86
C HIS A 249 6.97 31.16 5.79
N ALA A 250 6.12 31.06 4.76
CA ALA A 250 4.90 31.85 4.66
C ALA A 250 3.96 31.65 5.88
N LEU A 251 4.09 30.53 6.61
CA LEU A 251 3.30 30.18 7.77
C LEU A 251 4.03 30.42 9.12
N ASP A 252 5.36 30.60 9.12
CA ASP A 252 6.18 30.69 10.35
C ASP A 252 5.75 31.83 11.28
N HIS A 253 5.38 32.99 10.74
CA HIS A 253 4.93 34.13 11.57
C HIS A 253 3.61 33.88 12.32
N ARG A 254 2.89 32.80 11.98
CA ARG A 254 1.61 32.41 12.60
C ARG A 254 1.73 31.23 13.56
N LEU A 255 2.82 30.47 13.48
CA LEU A 255 3.02 29.24 14.23
C LEU A 255 4.25 29.38 15.14
N ASP A 256 4.16 28.88 16.37
CA ASP A 256 5.32 28.87 17.26
C ASP A 256 6.22 27.67 16.95
N ASP A 257 7.44 27.96 16.51
CA ASP A 257 8.45 26.96 16.18
C ASP A 257 9.47 26.71 17.31
N ARG A 258 9.26 27.27 18.50
CA ARG A 258 10.25 27.16 19.58
C ARG A 258 10.33 25.79 20.25
N ALA A 259 9.54 24.80 19.81
CA ALA A 259 9.65 23.44 20.33
C ALA A 259 10.76 22.67 19.63
N GLU A 260 11.86 22.43 20.34
CA GLU A 260 12.85 21.44 19.92
C GLU A 260 12.35 20.03 20.26
N LEU A 261 11.58 19.42 19.36
CA LEU A 261 11.29 17.99 19.45
C LEU A 261 12.55 17.18 19.11
N ARG A 262 13.05 16.40 20.07
CA ARG A 262 14.21 15.52 19.92
C ARG A 262 14.07 14.63 18.69
N HIS A 263 12.88 14.10 18.44
CA HIS A 263 12.56 13.20 17.33
C HIS A 263 11.55 13.78 16.35
N ARG A 264 11.68 15.07 15.98
CA ARG A 264 10.77 15.73 15.03
C ARG A 264 10.51 14.93 13.74
N ARG A 265 11.51 14.20 13.25
CA ARG A 265 11.44 13.37 12.02
C ARG A 265 10.56 12.13 12.15
N LEU A 266 10.05 11.81 13.34
CA LEU A 266 9.09 10.74 13.57
C LEU A 266 7.65 11.26 13.69
N LEU A 267 7.45 12.57 13.56
CA LEU A 267 6.14 13.19 13.57
C LEU A 267 5.55 13.21 12.16
N PHE A 268 4.42 12.56 11.96
CA PHE A 268 3.75 12.45 10.66
C PHE A 268 2.36 13.10 10.71
N PRO A 269 1.81 13.52 9.56
CA PRO A 269 0.46 14.09 9.49
C PRO A 269 -0.65 13.21 10.07
N SER A 270 -0.46 11.89 10.17
CA SER A 270 -1.40 10.97 10.85
C SER A 270 -1.66 11.32 12.32
N ILE A 271 -0.83 12.17 12.95
CA ILE A 271 -1.15 12.69 14.28
C ILE A 271 -2.40 13.59 14.28
N LEU A 272 -2.74 14.20 13.15
CA LEU A 272 -3.93 15.05 12.99
C LEU A 272 -5.23 14.23 13.01
N ASP A 273 -5.16 12.91 12.84
CA ASP A 273 -6.33 12.04 13.01
C ASP A 273 -6.77 11.95 14.47
N LEU A 274 -5.84 12.17 15.41
CA LEU A 274 -6.06 12.07 16.85
C LEU A 274 -6.75 13.31 17.44
N ASN A 275 -7.42 13.11 18.57
CA ASN A 275 -7.89 14.22 19.40
C ASN A 275 -6.70 14.88 20.13
N TRP A 276 -6.91 16.09 20.67
CA TRP A 276 -5.80 16.84 21.30
C TRP A 276 -5.10 16.08 22.44
N PRO A 277 -5.80 15.47 23.42
CA PRO A 277 -5.13 14.69 24.47
C PRO A 277 -4.20 13.59 23.95
N GLU A 278 -4.65 12.82 22.97
CA GLU A 278 -3.86 11.75 22.35
C GLU A 278 -2.67 12.30 21.54
N ALA A 279 -2.91 13.36 20.75
CA ALA A 279 -1.87 14.03 19.97
C ALA A 279 -0.79 14.65 20.87
N SER A 280 -1.19 15.29 21.97
CA SER A 280 -0.27 15.88 22.95
C SER A 280 0.58 14.81 23.65
N LEU A 281 -0.03 13.69 24.06
CA LEU A 281 0.70 12.56 24.67
C LEU A 281 1.72 11.97 23.68
N LYS A 282 1.31 11.73 22.44
CA LYS A 282 2.18 11.20 21.38
C LYS A 282 3.30 12.19 21.03
N GLY A 283 2.99 13.48 20.97
CA GLY A 283 3.98 14.53 20.73
C GLY A 283 4.98 14.70 21.87
N ALA A 284 4.53 14.59 23.12
CA ALA A 284 5.39 14.67 24.30
C ALA A 284 6.44 13.55 24.33
N ALA A 285 6.08 12.34 23.91
CA ALA A 285 7.01 11.21 23.77
C ALA A 285 8.14 11.45 22.74
N LEU A 286 7.99 12.43 21.85
CA LEU A 286 9.02 12.82 20.88
C LEU A 286 9.92 13.98 21.38
N GLY A 287 9.56 14.58 22.51
CA GLY A 287 10.32 15.63 23.18
C GLY A 287 11.45 15.07 24.06
N TYR A 288 12.10 15.96 24.81
CA TYR A 288 12.99 15.55 25.90
C TYR A 288 12.20 15.40 27.20
N ASP A 289 12.59 14.47 28.08
CA ASP A 289 11.88 14.17 29.35
C ASP A 289 11.68 15.39 30.27
N TYR A 290 12.54 16.41 30.16
CA TYR A 290 12.50 17.63 30.97
C TYR A 290 11.71 18.78 30.32
N MET A 291 11.25 18.62 29.07
CA MET A 291 10.49 19.66 28.37
C MET A 291 8.99 19.56 28.68
N PRO A 292 8.27 20.69 28.70
CA PRO A 292 6.81 20.66 28.78
C PRO A 292 6.21 19.98 27.55
N SER A 293 5.01 19.40 27.67
CA SER A 293 4.25 18.89 26.53
C SER A 293 4.14 19.95 25.43
N PRO A 294 4.29 19.57 24.15
CA PRO A 294 4.20 20.53 23.07
C PRO A 294 2.80 21.16 23.02
N THR A 295 2.73 22.42 22.64
CA THR A 295 1.46 23.12 22.34
C THR A 295 0.91 22.71 20.96
N PRO A 296 -0.39 22.94 20.67
CA PRO A 296 -0.95 22.65 19.35
C PRO A 296 -0.17 23.31 18.21
N ASP A 297 0.27 24.55 18.38
CA ASP A 297 1.06 25.30 17.38
C ASP A 297 2.39 24.62 17.07
N GLN A 298 3.13 24.23 18.12
CA GLN A 298 4.44 23.62 18.00
C GLN A 298 4.36 22.25 17.32
N LEU A 299 3.35 21.46 17.68
CA LEU A 299 3.10 20.17 17.09
C LEU A 299 2.71 20.32 15.61
N PHE A 300 1.81 21.25 15.31
CA PHE A 300 1.35 21.50 13.93
C PHE A 300 2.46 22.08 13.03
N ALA A 301 3.26 23.02 13.54
CA ALA A 301 4.43 23.56 12.83
C ALA A 301 5.42 22.45 12.45
N SER A 302 5.67 21.53 13.38
CA SER A 302 6.55 20.38 13.13
C SER A 302 5.98 19.43 12.07
N VAL A 303 4.65 19.20 12.04
CA VAL A 303 3.98 18.43 10.99
C VAL A 303 4.12 19.11 9.63
N ILE A 304 3.85 20.41 9.55
CA ILE A 304 3.94 21.20 8.31
C ILE A 304 5.35 21.14 7.73
N ARG A 305 6.38 21.30 8.57
CA ARG A 305 7.78 21.25 8.14
C ARG A 305 8.20 19.86 7.68
N GLY A 306 7.83 18.82 8.43
CA GLY A 306 8.08 17.45 8.02
C GLY A 306 7.49 17.15 6.65
N ALA A 307 6.23 17.55 6.42
CA ALA A 307 5.56 17.35 5.14
C ALA A 307 6.16 18.20 4.00
N HIS A 308 6.57 19.43 4.30
CA HIS A 308 7.28 20.28 3.35
C HIS A 308 8.63 19.68 2.92
N ASP A 309 9.41 19.20 3.89
CA ASP A 309 10.68 18.51 3.63
C ASP A 309 10.48 17.25 2.80
N ASP A 310 9.45 16.45 3.11
CA ASP A 310 9.08 15.23 2.38
C ASP A 310 8.74 15.57 0.90
N ILE A 311 7.91 16.60 0.65
CA ILE A 311 7.53 17.01 -0.72
C ILE A 311 8.70 17.61 -1.49
N VAL A 312 9.56 18.41 -0.86
CA VAL A 312 10.75 18.96 -1.53
C VAL A 312 11.70 17.83 -1.95
N LEU A 313 11.94 16.86 -1.08
CA LEU A 313 12.80 15.72 -1.35
C LEU A 313 12.23 14.82 -2.46
N LEU A 314 10.92 14.53 -2.42
CA LEU A 314 10.24 13.76 -3.47
C LEU A 314 10.27 14.48 -4.82
N THR A 315 10.01 15.79 -4.82
CA THR A 315 10.05 16.60 -6.05
C THR A 315 11.46 16.61 -6.63
N ALA A 316 12.50 16.89 -5.83
CA ALA A 316 13.89 16.85 -6.29
C ALA A 316 14.27 15.47 -6.85
N SER A 317 13.88 14.39 -6.16
CA SER A 317 14.13 13.01 -6.61
C SER A 317 13.45 12.71 -7.94
N LEU A 318 12.19 13.13 -8.12
CA LEU A 318 11.45 12.95 -9.37
C LEU A 318 12.07 13.71 -10.54
N LEU A 319 12.39 15.00 -10.37
CA LEU A 319 12.99 15.81 -11.44
C LEU A 319 14.37 15.28 -11.85
N LEU A 320 15.14 14.79 -10.89
CA LEU A 320 16.39 14.08 -11.16
C LEU A 320 16.14 12.77 -11.89
N SER A 321 15.14 11.99 -11.48
CA SER A 321 14.72 10.75 -12.13
C SER A 321 14.40 10.96 -13.61
N TRP A 322 13.69 12.04 -13.96
CA TRP A 322 13.44 12.39 -15.36
C TRP A 322 14.71 12.66 -16.15
N THR A 323 15.67 13.36 -15.55
CA THR A 323 16.92 13.73 -16.23
C THR A 323 17.85 12.51 -16.41
N ILE A 324 18.00 11.67 -15.39
CA ILE A 324 18.89 10.49 -15.46
C ILE A 324 18.32 9.38 -16.35
N ASN A 325 16.99 9.32 -16.50
CA ASN A 325 16.29 8.37 -17.38
C ASN A 325 16.01 8.94 -18.78
N GLU A 326 16.60 10.07 -19.14
CA GLU A 326 16.47 10.67 -20.48
C GLU A 326 15.02 10.98 -20.89
N LYS A 327 14.13 11.24 -19.91
CA LYS A 327 12.75 11.66 -20.20
C LYS A 327 12.68 13.11 -20.68
N GLN A 328 13.74 13.91 -20.45
CA GLN A 328 13.85 15.32 -20.85
C GLN A 328 15.05 15.53 -21.78
N ALA A 329 14.95 16.54 -22.66
CA ALA A 329 16.01 16.87 -23.61
C ALA A 329 17.15 17.67 -22.97
N SER A 330 16.81 18.59 -22.06
CA SER A 330 17.77 19.39 -21.28
C SER A 330 18.05 18.84 -19.88
N ASP A 331 19.01 19.46 -19.18
CA ASP A 331 19.40 19.13 -17.80
C ASP A 331 18.62 19.91 -16.72
N ILE A 332 17.57 20.65 -17.11
CA ILE A 332 16.78 21.53 -16.23
C ILE A 332 16.25 20.79 -15.00
N GLY A 333 15.87 19.52 -15.14
CA GLY A 333 15.42 18.70 -14.02
C GLY A 333 16.50 18.49 -12.96
N ALA A 334 17.72 18.16 -13.36
CA ALA A 334 18.85 17.99 -12.43
C ALA A 334 19.31 19.32 -11.82
N ARG A 335 19.36 20.41 -12.60
CA ARG A 335 19.68 21.75 -12.09
C ARG A 335 18.66 22.22 -11.05
N THR A 336 17.37 22.03 -11.34
CA THR A 336 16.28 22.36 -10.40
C THR A 336 16.31 21.47 -9.17
N ALA A 337 16.57 20.17 -9.31
CA ALA A 337 16.72 19.24 -8.19
C ALA A 337 17.87 19.65 -7.25
N ARG A 338 19.04 20.00 -7.82
CA ARG A 338 20.18 20.53 -7.06
C ARG A 338 19.79 21.78 -6.26
N ALA A 339 19.11 22.73 -6.90
CA ALA A 339 18.68 23.97 -6.27
C ALA A 339 17.62 23.76 -5.18
N LEU A 340 16.73 22.77 -5.32
CA LEU A 340 15.79 22.36 -4.28
C LEU A 340 16.52 21.79 -3.05
N LEU A 341 17.51 20.92 -3.29
CA LEU A 341 18.30 20.28 -2.23
C LEU A 341 19.17 21.28 -1.45
N SER A 342 19.68 22.32 -2.12
CA SER A 342 20.40 23.44 -1.51
C SER A 342 19.48 24.50 -0.90
N ARG A 343 18.15 24.37 -1.06
CA ARG A 343 17.12 25.34 -0.64
C ARG A 343 17.42 26.76 -1.18
N GLU A 344 17.86 26.84 -2.44
CA GLU A 344 18.13 28.12 -3.11
C GLU A 344 16.85 28.94 -3.28
N ALA A 345 16.88 30.18 -2.76
CA ALA A 345 15.86 31.20 -2.97
C ALA A 345 16.54 32.52 -3.37
N SER A 346 15.91 33.32 -4.25
CA SER A 346 16.49 34.58 -4.73
C SER A 346 16.73 35.58 -3.58
N GLU A 347 17.88 36.26 -3.57
CA GLU A 347 18.32 37.20 -2.51
C GLU A 347 17.46 38.48 -2.39
N ILE A 348 16.47 38.67 -3.27
CA ILE A 348 15.71 39.93 -3.41
C ILE A 348 14.89 40.28 -2.15
N ASN A 349 14.64 39.33 -1.24
CA ASN A 349 13.99 39.60 0.05
C ASN A 349 14.87 39.11 1.22
N HIS A 350 15.27 40.04 2.08
CA HIS A 350 16.14 39.87 3.26
C HIS A 350 15.61 38.95 4.39
N ALA A 351 14.67 38.05 4.12
CA ALA A 351 14.30 37.00 5.06
C ALA A 351 15.40 35.94 5.05
N HIS A 352 16.14 35.82 6.14
CA HIS A 352 17.20 34.83 6.34
C HIS A 352 16.65 33.39 6.24
N VAL A 353 16.47 32.87 5.03
CA VAL A 353 16.50 31.42 4.82
C VAL A 353 17.92 31.00 5.15
N SER A 354 18.12 30.26 6.24
CA SER A 354 19.46 29.83 6.62
C SER A 354 20.01 28.95 5.50
N HIS A 355 21.02 29.46 4.78
CA HIS A 355 21.83 28.71 3.82
C HIS A 355 22.72 27.69 4.53
N GLN A 356 22.20 26.91 5.48
CA GLN A 356 22.94 25.75 5.95
C GLN A 356 22.85 24.69 4.86
N PRO A 357 23.98 24.25 4.28
CA PRO A 357 23.98 23.16 3.32
C PRO A 357 23.29 21.94 3.95
N THR A 358 22.37 21.32 3.21
CA THR A 358 21.69 20.12 3.70
C THR A 358 22.74 19.03 3.92
N SER A 359 22.98 18.66 5.19
CA SER A 359 24.02 17.70 5.53
C SER A 359 23.62 16.29 5.05
N PHE A 360 24.63 15.46 4.74
CA PHE A 360 24.43 14.07 4.37
C PHE A 360 23.54 13.34 5.37
N ARG A 361 23.81 13.52 6.67
CA ARG A 361 23.03 12.93 7.75
C ARG A 361 21.56 13.35 7.68
N SER A 362 21.25 14.62 7.39
CA SER A 362 19.86 15.05 7.26
C SER A 362 19.17 14.33 6.10
N LEU A 363 19.74 14.40 4.90
CA LEU A 363 19.18 13.77 3.70
C LEU A 363 18.96 12.27 3.89
N PHE A 364 19.92 11.58 4.51
CA PHE A 364 19.81 10.16 4.79
C PHE A 364 18.63 9.86 5.73
N LEU A 365 18.48 10.62 6.81
CA LEU A 365 17.39 10.43 7.76
C LEU A 365 16.03 10.85 7.19
N ASP A 366 15.99 11.85 6.32
CA ASP A 366 14.77 12.31 5.64
C ASP A 366 14.32 11.26 4.60
N LEU A 367 15.26 10.60 3.90
CA LEU A 367 14.95 9.44 3.04
C LEU A 367 14.45 8.23 3.85
N LEU A 368 15.09 7.92 4.99
CA LEU A 368 14.60 6.86 5.87
C LEU A 368 13.22 7.18 6.44
N ARG A 369 12.96 8.45 6.72
CA ARG A 369 11.65 8.92 7.18
C ARG A 369 10.56 8.62 6.17
N LEU A 370 10.80 8.85 4.87
CA LEU A 370 9.84 8.47 3.82
C LEU A 370 9.47 6.99 3.93
N GLU A 371 10.43 6.12 4.24
CA GLU A 371 10.15 4.69 4.40
C GLU A 371 9.33 4.32 5.64
N MET A 372 9.39 5.13 6.69
CA MET A 372 8.62 4.92 7.93
C MET A 372 7.16 5.41 7.86
N THR A 373 6.73 6.02 6.75
CA THR A 373 5.40 6.65 6.60
C THR A 373 4.25 5.64 6.41
N GLY A 374 4.07 4.68 7.32
CA GLY A 374 2.91 3.77 7.35
C GLY A 374 2.78 2.81 6.15
N GLU A 375 1.72 1.99 6.16
CA GLU A 375 1.47 0.98 5.12
C GLU A 375 1.11 1.61 3.77
N ARG A 376 1.89 1.25 2.74
CA ARG A 376 1.81 1.77 1.35
C ARG A 376 0.46 1.51 0.66
N TYR A 377 -0.28 0.49 1.10
CA TYR A 377 -1.54 0.05 0.47
C TYR A 377 -2.79 0.34 1.31
N ARG A 378 -2.64 1.03 2.45
CA ARG A 378 -3.78 1.41 3.26
C ARG A 378 -4.29 2.76 2.79
N ASP A 379 -5.43 2.76 2.11
CA ASP A 379 -6.11 3.97 1.68
C ASP A 379 -6.27 4.96 2.84
N GLY A 380 -5.91 6.22 2.60
CA GLY A 380 -5.94 7.29 3.59
C GLY A 380 -4.72 7.37 4.52
N SER A 381 -3.65 6.60 4.26
CA SER A 381 -2.36 6.78 4.95
C SER A 381 -1.52 7.90 4.33
N TYR A 382 -0.67 8.53 5.15
CA TYR A 382 0.27 9.54 4.65
C TYR A 382 1.26 8.98 3.61
N GLY A 383 1.67 7.71 3.75
CA GLY A 383 2.48 7.04 2.74
C GLY A 383 1.77 6.93 1.39
N ALA A 384 0.48 6.59 1.39
CA ALA A 384 -0.34 6.55 0.18
C ALA A 384 -0.51 7.95 -0.44
N ASP A 385 -0.64 9.01 0.37
CA ASP A 385 -0.68 10.40 -0.13
C ASP A 385 0.64 10.81 -0.82
N LEU A 386 1.79 10.38 -0.28
CA LEU A 386 3.10 10.61 -0.90
C LEU A 386 3.25 9.83 -2.22
N ASP A 387 2.84 8.56 -2.25
CA ASP A 387 2.86 7.75 -3.47
C ASP A 387 1.95 8.33 -4.55
N HIS A 388 0.74 8.76 -4.17
CA HIS A 388 -0.17 9.47 -5.06
C HIS A 388 0.45 10.77 -5.59
N SER A 389 1.15 11.52 -4.75
CA SER A 389 1.85 12.74 -5.18
C SER A 389 2.90 12.42 -6.24
N VAL A 390 3.73 11.38 -6.05
CA VAL A 390 4.70 10.95 -7.07
C VAL A 390 4.00 10.53 -8.37
N ALA A 391 2.93 9.75 -8.28
CA ALA A 391 2.17 9.31 -9.44
C ALA A 391 1.55 10.48 -10.22
N VAL A 392 0.96 11.46 -9.53
CA VAL A 392 0.37 12.66 -10.15
C VAL A 392 1.43 13.52 -10.83
N LEU A 393 2.59 13.70 -10.18
CA LEU A 393 3.69 14.46 -10.76
C LEU A 393 4.29 13.76 -11.98
N ASP A 394 4.53 12.44 -11.93
CA ASP A 394 5.09 11.70 -13.07
C ASP A 394 4.09 11.48 -14.22
N ASN A 395 2.78 11.63 -13.98
CA ASN A 395 1.73 11.43 -14.97
C ASN A 395 1.89 12.30 -16.23
N MET A 396 2.56 13.45 -16.14
CA MET A 396 2.85 14.28 -17.31
C MET A 396 3.82 13.64 -18.30
N THR A 397 4.58 12.62 -17.86
CA THR A 397 5.47 11.83 -18.71
C THR A 397 4.76 10.70 -19.46
N GLU A 398 3.46 10.48 -19.20
CA GLU A 398 2.71 9.41 -19.85
C GLU A 398 2.61 9.65 -21.36
N ARG A 399 2.96 8.62 -22.11
CA ARG A 399 2.88 8.65 -23.57
C ARG A 399 1.44 8.79 -24.06
N ARG A 400 1.25 9.49 -25.18
CA ARG A 400 -0.06 9.53 -25.85
C ARG A 400 -0.39 8.16 -26.43
N VAL A 401 -1.45 7.55 -25.92
CA VAL A 401 -1.92 6.22 -26.33
C VAL A 401 -3.24 6.29 -27.10
N VAL A 402 -3.49 5.28 -27.94
CA VAL A 402 -4.78 5.12 -28.62
C VAL A 402 -5.80 4.58 -27.63
N PRO A 403 -6.95 5.26 -27.41
CA PRO A 403 -7.98 4.77 -26.51
C PRO A 403 -8.46 3.35 -26.88
N GLY A 404 -8.75 2.51 -25.88
CA GLY A 404 -9.27 1.14 -26.06
C GLY A 404 -8.21 0.05 -26.25
N ARG A 405 -6.91 0.38 -26.18
CA ARG A 405 -5.82 -0.61 -26.14
C ARG A 405 -5.19 -0.68 -24.74
N VAL A 406 -4.71 -1.86 -24.37
CA VAL A 406 -3.99 -2.08 -23.10
C VAL A 406 -2.51 -1.75 -23.30
N PHE A 407 -2.00 -0.83 -22.48
CA PHE A 407 -0.60 -0.45 -22.46
C PHE A 407 -0.08 -0.58 -21.04
N THR A 408 1.17 -1.03 -20.89
CA THR A 408 1.90 -0.82 -19.63
C THR A 408 2.15 0.67 -19.47
N PRO A 409 1.80 1.30 -18.33
CA PRO A 409 2.10 2.71 -18.10
C PRO A 409 3.61 2.92 -18.12
N SER A 410 4.03 4.07 -18.66
CA SER A 410 5.43 4.52 -18.59
C SER A 410 5.74 5.29 -17.31
N THR A 411 4.71 5.50 -16.48
CA THR A 411 4.78 6.34 -15.30
C THR A 411 5.12 5.58 -14.03
N LEU A 412 5.71 6.30 -13.08
CA LEU A 412 5.93 5.86 -11.72
C LEU A 412 4.60 5.80 -10.98
N HIS A 413 4.42 4.76 -10.17
CA HIS A 413 3.18 4.54 -9.42
C HIS A 413 3.31 4.97 -7.95
N GLY A 414 4.53 5.27 -7.49
CA GLY A 414 4.84 5.65 -6.13
C GLY A 414 6.34 5.87 -5.92
N ARG A 415 6.74 6.12 -4.67
CA ARG A 415 8.11 6.49 -4.29
C ARG A 415 9.16 5.42 -4.57
N ASP A 416 8.78 4.14 -4.66
CA ASP A 416 9.69 3.04 -5.01
C ASP A 416 10.37 3.28 -6.38
N GLY A 417 9.66 3.95 -7.29
CA GLY A 417 10.19 4.34 -8.59
C GLY A 417 11.32 5.38 -8.53
N LEU A 418 11.55 6.01 -7.37
CA LEU A 418 12.56 7.04 -7.14
C LEU A 418 13.82 6.51 -6.46
N LEU A 419 13.91 5.21 -6.22
CA LEU A 419 15.05 4.57 -5.54
C LEU A 419 16.41 4.97 -6.14
N LEU A 420 16.51 4.97 -7.47
CA LEU A 420 17.73 5.34 -8.20
C LEU A 420 18.12 6.80 -7.97
N SER A 421 17.15 7.73 -8.08
CA SER A 421 17.38 9.16 -7.85
C SER A 421 17.75 9.45 -6.39
N SER A 422 17.11 8.79 -5.43
CA SER A 422 17.46 8.90 -4.00
C SER A 422 18.90 8.47 -3.74
N LEU A 423 19.35 7.39 -4.41
CA LEU A 423 20.72 6.91 -4.31
C LEU A 423 21.73 7.91 -4.92
N VAL A 424 21.39 8.54 -6.05
CA VAL A 424 22.20 9.61 -6.65
C VAL A 424 22.32 10.81 -5.70
N ILE A 425 21.22 11.21 -5.06
CA ILE A 425 21.23 12.32 -4.09
C ILE A 425 22.17 12.00 -2.92
N LEU A 426 22.11 10.77 -2.38
CA LEU A 426 23.01 10.33 -1.32
C LEU A 426 24.47 10.28 -1.78
N LEU A 427 24.75 9.81 -2.99
CA LEU A 427 26.10 9.78 -3.56
C LEU A 427 26.66 11.20 -3.70
N ALA A 428 25.87 12.14 -4.20
CA ALA A 428 26.30 13.53 -4.41
C ALA A 428 26.62 14.29 -3.11
N HIS A 429 26.12 13.79 -1.96
CA HIS A 429 26.33 14.41 -0.65
C HIS A 429 27.16 13.54 0.29
N VAL A 430 27.67 12.38 -0.15
CA VAL A 430 28.44 11.50 0.73
C VAL A 430 29.71 12.22 1.21
N PRO A 431 30.01 12.22 2.53
CA PRO A 431 31.16 12.93 3.04
C PRO A 431 32.46 12.21 2.67
N ASP A 432 33.52 12.98 2.43
CA ASP A 432 34.87 12.46 2.14
C ASP A 432 35.40 11.59 3.30
N GLU A 433 35.13 12.03 4.54
CA GLU A 433 35.53 11.34 5.77
C GLU A 433 34.36 11.22 6.77
N GLY A 434 34.42 10.21 7.64
CA GLY A 434 33.34 9.89 8.59
C GLY A 434 32.01 9.50 7.93
N ASP A 435 30.93 9.63 8.69
CA ASP A 435 29.54 9.36 8.29
C ASP A 435 28.60 10.52 8.64
N ASP A 436 29.15 11.73 8.86
CA ASP A 436 28.42 12.93 9.30
C ASP A 436 27.65 12.73 10.64
N GLY A 437 28.10 11.79 11.48
CA GLY A 437 27.45 11.45 12.76
C GLY A 437 26.17 10.62 12.58
N LEU A 438 25.96 10.01 11.41
CA LEU A 438 24.79 9.19 11.13
C LEU A 438 24.71 7.97 12.07
N LYS A 439 25.82 7.30 12.36
CA LYS A 439 25.86 6.15 13.27
C LYS A 439 25.27 6.46 14.64
N GLU A 440 25.64 7.59 15.25
CA GLU A 440 25.11 7.99 16.56
C GLU A 440 23.59 8.17 16.50
N ARG A 441 23.09 8.73 15.39
CA ARG A 441 21.66 8.96 15.22
C ARG A 441 20.86 7.70 14.94
N ILE A 442 21.38 6.77 14.13
CA ILE A 442 20.78 5.44 13.93
C ILE A 442 20.78 4.65 15.24
N ASN A 443 21.84 4.74 16.04
CA ASN A 443 21.90 4.12 17.36
C ASN A 443 20.85 4.70 18.33
N ALA A 444 20.64 6.01 18.32
CA ALA A 444 19.59 6.65 19.11
C ALA A 444 18.18 6.20 18.64
N LEU A 445 17.95 6.18 17.32
CA LEU A 445 16.68 5.76 16.72
C LEU A 445 16.33 4.30 17.03
N THR A 446 17.30 3.40 16.94
CA THR A 446 17.12 1.96 17.19
C THR A 446 17.00 1.62 18.67
N HIS A 447 17.44 2.51 19.58
CA HIS A 447 17.29 2.29 21.02
C HIS A 447 15.84 2.50 21.48
N GLU A 448 15.13 3.44 20.87
CA GLU A 448 13.81 3.90 21.29
C GLU A 448 12.72 3.36 20.35
N GLU A 449 12.47 2.04 20.36
CA GLU A 449 11.45 1.44 19.47
C GLU A 449 10.05 2.02 19.70
N GLU A 450 9.73 2.40 20.93
CA GLU A 450 8.42 2.88 21.34
C GLU A 450 8.02 4.20 20.67
N VAL A 451 9.00 5.00 20.22
CA VAL A 451 8.73 6.27 19.50
C VAL A 451 8.56 6.06 17.99
N LEU A 452 8.86 4.87 17.46
CA LEU A 452 8.71 4.57 16.04
C LEU A 452 7.23 4.35 15.70
N PRO A 453 6.75 4.83 14.54
CA PRO A 453 5.34 4.79 14.20
C PRO A 453 4.76 3.37 14.08
N ALA A 454 5.58 2.38 13.70
CA ALA A 454 5.22 0.96 13.62
C ALA A 454 6.13 0.06 14.46
N GLY A 455 6.82 0.61 15.47
CA GLY A 455 7.78 -0.14 16.29
C GLY A 455 8.88 -0.79 15.45
N ASP A 456 9.14 -2.08 15.66
CA ASP A 456 10.10 -2.85 14.86
C ASP A 456 9.77 -2.90 13.36
N GLY A 457 8.50 -2.76 12.98
CA GLY A 457 8.08 -2.68 11.57
C GLY A 457 8.81 -1.56 10.82
N SER A 458 8.92 -0.38 11.43
CA SER A 458 9.65 0.76 10.85
C SER A 458 11.14 0.45 10.64
N LEU A 459 11.77 -0.31 11.53
CA LEU A 459 13.17 -0.72 11.38
C LEU A 459 13.33 -1.73 10.24
N ARG A 460 12.36 -2.63 10.05
CA ARG A 460 12.36 -3.58 8.93
C ARG A 460 12.20 -2.89 7.58
N ASP A 461 11.34 -1.89 7.50
CA ASP A 461 11.14 -1.10 6.27
C ASP A 461 12.41 -0.33 5.91
N ILE A 462 13.05 0.30 6.91
CA ILE A 462 14.37 0.93 6.76
C ILE A 462 15.39 -0.09 6.26
N MET A 463 15.48 -1.26 6.91
CA MET A 463 16.40 -2.29 6.48
C MET A 463 16.11 -2.66 5.03
N HIS A 464 14.88 -3.05 4.67
CA HIS A 464 14.51 -3.39 3.30
C HIS A 464 15.05 -2.37 2.28
N GLN A 465 14.86 -1.07 2.54
CA GLN A 465 15.38 0.02 1.71
C GLN A 465 16.90 0.05 1.62
N LEU A 466 17.60 -0.05 2.75
CA LEU A 466 19.07 -0.10 2.79
C LEU A 466 19.61 -1.30 1.99
N GLY A 467 18.89 -2.42 1.99
CA GLY A 467 19.21 -3.61 1.20
C GLY A 467 19.06 -3.39 -0.29
N GLN A 468 17.99 -2.70 -0.70
CA GLN A 468 17.80 -2.27 -2.08
C GLN A 468 18.91 -1.32 -2.54
N PHE A 469 19.27 -0.31 -1.73
CA PHE A 469 20.38 0.59 -2.03
C PHE A 469 21.71 -0.17 -2.18
N LYS A 470 22.01 -1.11 -1.28
CA LYS A 470 23.22 -1.93 -1.36
C LYS A 470 23.25 -2.74 -2.65
N SER A 471 22.15 -3.40 -3.00
CA SER A 471 22.04 -4.20 -4.23
C SER A 471 22.26 -3.34 -5.48
N MET A 472 21.73 -2.11 -5.49
CA MET A 472 21.92 -1.18 -6.60
C MET A 472 23.36 -0.66 -6.72
N LEU A 473 24.03 -0.37 -5.61
CA LEU A 473 25.43 0.07 -5.60
C LEU A 473 26.41 -1.00 -6.10
N GLU A 474 26.03 -2.28 -6.04
CA GLU A 474 26.84 -3.40 -6.53
C GLU A 474 26.72 -3.61 -8.05
N GLN A 475 25.70 -3.03 -8.68
CA GLN A 475 25.43 -3.21 -10.10
C GLN A 475 25.92 -1.99 -10.92
N PRO A 476 26.43 -2.20 -12.14
CA PRO A 476 26.86 -1.10 -13.00
C PRO A 476 25.64 -0.40 -13.61
N TYR A 477 25.18 0.67 -12.96
CA TYR A 477 24.11 1.54 -13.46
C TYR A 477 24.70 2.82 -14.09
N PRO A 478 24.68 2.98 -15.42
CA PRO A 478 25.17 4.20 -16.07
C PRO A 478 24.45 5.47 -15.59
N ALA A 479 23.15 5.35 -15.28
CA ALA A 479 22.34 6.44 -14.75
C ALA A 479 22.82 6.96 -13.38
N LEU A 480 23.46 6.14 -12.55
CA LEU A 480 24.07 6.59 -11.28
C LEU A 480 25.24 7.54 -11.54
N ALA A 481 26.14 7.16 -12.46
CA ALA A 481 27.31 7.97 -12.79
C ALA A 481 26.89 9.30 -13.43
N ARG A 482 25.92 9.28 -14.35
CA ARG A 482 25.34 10.49 -14.94
C ARG A 482 24.72 11.39 -13.88
N GLY A 483 23.89 10.84 -13.01
CA GLY A 483 23.24 11.61 -11.95
C GLY A 483 24.24 12.27 -11.02
N LEU A 484 25.29 11.54 -10.63
CA LEU A 484 26.37 12.09 -9.79
C LEU A 484 27.08 13.24 -10.50
N GLN A 485 27.44 13.07 -11.77
CA GLN A 485 28.09 14.12 -12.57
C GLN A 485 27.25 15.39 -12.67
N LEU A 486 25.93 15.27 -12.72
CA LEU A 486 25.02 16.42 -12.80
C LEU A 486 24.88 17.17 -11.46
N LEU A 487 24.88 16.47 -10.34
CA LEU A 487 24.73 17.09 -9.01
C LEU A 487 26.07 17.56 -8.42
N SER A 488 27.12 16.75 -8.58
CA SER A 488 28.46 16.92 -7.99
C SER A 488 29.54 16.50 -8.99
N PRO A 489 29.86 17.35 -9.99
CA PRO A 489 30.76 17.00 -11.09
C PRO A 489 32.20 16.73 -10.66
N ASP A 490 32.62 17.29 -9.52
CA ASP A 490 33.99 17.21 -9.01
C ASP A 490 34.23 15.95 -8.14
N GLN A 491 33.18 15.17 -7.87
CA GLN A 491 33.25 14.02 -6.96
C GLN A 491 33.65 12.73 -7.69
N ASP A 492 34.62 11.99 -7.14
CA ASP A 492 35.01 10.68 -7.65
C ASP A 492 33.88 9.66 -7.43
N ALA A 493 33.32 9.16 -8.54
CA ALA A 493 32.18 8.26 -8.52
C ALA A 493 32.45 6.91 -7.84
N GLU A 494 33.64 6.34 -8.01
CA GLU A 494 33.96 5.03 -7.44
C GLU A 494 34.26 5.15 -5.95
N LEU A 495 34.97 6.21 -5.55
CA LEU A 495 35.19 6.51 -4.14
C LEU A 495 33.86 6.79 -3.41
N ALA A 496 32.99 7.63 -3.98
CA ALA A 496 31.68 7.95 -3.41
C ALA A 496 30.79 6.71 -3.26
N LYS A 497 30.74 5.83 -4.28
CA LYS A 497 30.01 4.55 -4.20
C LYS A 497 30.54 3.65 -3.11
N ALA A 498 31.87 3.45 -3.05
CA ALA A 498 32.50 2.61 -2.04
C ALA A 498 32.18 3.15 -0.63
N ARG A 499 32.23 4.47 -0.46
CA ARG A 499 31.95 5.13 0.81
C ARG A 499 30.49 5.00 1.23
N LEU A 500 29.56 5.28 0.32
CA LEU A 500 28.13 5.14 0.60
C LEU A 500 27.77 3.69 0.92
N ARG A 501 28.35 2.71 0.21
CA ARG A 501 28.16 1.28 0.50
C ARG A 501 28.63 0.92 1.91
N GLU A 502 29.77 1.45 2.33
CA GLU A 502 30.29 1.27 3.68
C GLU A 502 29.34 1.84 4.74
N ILE A 503 28.88 3.08 4.56
CA ILE A 503 27.95 3.76 5.48
C ILE A 503 26.62 2.99 5.58
N ILE A 504 26.03 2.60 4.44
CA ILE A 504 24.78 1.83 4.39
C ILE A 504 24.95 0.48 5.08
N SER A 505 26.06 -0.23 4.84
CA SER A 505 26.32 -1.53 5.46
C SER A 505 26.48 -1.40 6.98
N ARG A 506 27.13 -0.34 7.46
CA ARG A 506 27.25 -0.05 8.89
C ARG A 506 25.88 0.25 9.51
N ALA A 507 25.07 1.11 8.88
CA ALA A 507 23.72 1.42 9.35
C ALA A 507 22.83 0.18 9.41
N TRP A 508 22.86 -0.66 8.35
CA TRP A 508 22.14 -1.95 8.33
C TRP A 508 22.56 -2.85 9.49
N ASN A 509 23.86 -3.05 9.70
CA ASN A 509 24.38 -3.94 10.73
C ASN A 509 24.05 -3.45 12.15
N GLU A 510 24.09 -2.13 12.39
CA GLU A 510 23.72 -1.56 13.70
C GLU A 510 22.22 -1.77 14.00
N ILE A 511 21.34 -1.57 13.01
CA ILE A 511 19.91 -1.85 13.16
C ILE A 511 19.68 -3.34 13.44
N GLU A 512 20.26 -4.21 12.62
CA GLU A 512 20.06 -5.66 12.75
C GLU A 512 20.60 -6.21 14.08
N GLU A 513 21.76 -5.74 14.53
CA GLU A 513 22.32 -6.12 15.82
C GLU A 513 21.39 -5.76 16.98
N LYS A 514 20.81 -4.55 16.96
CA LYS A 514 19.88 -4.09 17.99
C LYS A 514 18.58 -4.88 17.95
N ARG A 515 18.04 -5.13 16.77
CA ARG A 515 16.84 -5.96 16.58
C ARG A 515 17.07 -7.38 17.10
N ARG A 516 18.19 -8.01 16.74
CA ARG A 516 18.55 -9.35 17.22
C ARG A 516 18.65 -9.42 18.74
N ARG A 517 19.36 -8.49 19.38
CA ARG A 517 19.46 -8.43 20.85
C ARG A 517 18.10 -8.23 21.52
N ARG A 518 17.22 -7.45 20.90
CA ARG A 518 15.87 -7.23 21.42
C ARG A 518 15.01 -8.48 21.28
N LEU A 519 15.10 -9.18 20.15
CA LEU A 519 14.41 -10.44 19.93
C LEU A 519 14.92 -11.52 20.90
N GLU A 520 16.21 -11.57 21.18
CA GLU A 520 16.82 -12.43 22.21
C GLU A 520 16.21 -12.17 23.58
N ALA A 521 16.16 -10.90 24.00
CA ALA A 521 15.68 -10.49 25.32
C ALA A 521 14.16 -10.62 25.50
N ARG A 522 13.36 -10.48 24.43
CA ARG A 522 11.89 -10.55 24.51
C ARG A 522 11.41 -11.98 24.80
N PRO A 523 10.56 -12.21 25.80
CA PRO A 523 9.90 -13.50 25.97
C PRO A 523 8.86 -13.72 24.87
N VAL A 524 8.51 -14.99 24.63
CA VAL A 524 7.33 -15.33 23.84
C VAL A 524 6.07 -14.90 24.61
N ASP A 525 5.15 -14.21 23.94
CA ASP A 525 3.90 -13.74 24.53
C ASP A 525 2.96 -14.91 24.85
N PRO A 526 2.67 -15.18 26.14
CA PRO A 526 1.74 -16.23 26.53
C PRO A 526 0.33 -16.00 26.00
N ALA A 527 -0.12 -14.74 25.89
CA ALA A 527 -1.47 -14.42 25.41
C ALA A 527 -1.63 -14.74 23.91
N LYS A 528 -0.55 -14.60 23.13
CA LYS A 528 -0.54 -14.98 21.71
C LYS A 528 -0.56 -16.49 21.52
N LEU A 529 0.22 -17.22 22.32
CA LEU A 529 0.12 -18.68 22.36
C LEU A 529 -1.29 -19.14 22.76
N GLU A 530 -1.90 -18.52 23.77
CA GLU A 530 -3.26 -18.87 24.19
C GLU A 530 -4.30 -18.64 23.09
N ARG A 531 -4.15 -17.55 22.31
CA ARG A 531 -5.00 -17.26 21.13
C ARG A 531 -4.84 -18.34 20.06
N LEU A 532 -3.59 -18.73 19.74
CA LEU A 532 -3.31 -19.81 18.78
C LEU A 532 -3.91 -21.15 19.25
N ARG A 533 -3.71 -21.51 20.52
CA ARG A 533 -4.28 -22.71 21.14
C ARG A 533 -5.80 -22.72 21.03
N SER A 534 -6.45 -21.60 21.38
CA SER A 534 -7.90 -21.47 21.33
C SER A 534 -8.44 -21.61 19.91
N ALA A 535 -7.78 -21.03 18.92
CA ALA A 535 -8.16 -21.16 17.51
C ALA A 535 -8.04 -22.61 17.00
N ILE A 536 -6.96 -23.31 17.39
CA ILE A 536 -6.77 -24.72 17.05
C ILE A 536 -7.84 -25.59 17.73
N GLU A 537 -8.10 -25.37 19.02
CA GLU A 537 -9.12 -26.10 19.77
C GLU A 537 -10.52 -25.88 19.20
N GLU A 538 -10.90 -24.63 18.90
CA GLU A 538 -12.18 -24.31 18.27
C GLU A 538 -12.30 -25.03 16.92
N ALA A 539 -11.26 -24.97 16.09
CA ALA A 539 -11.23 -25.63 14.80
C ALA A 539 -11.32 -27.16 14.89
N LEU A 540 -10.76 -27.77 15.94
CA LEU A 540 -10.87 -29.20 16.20
C LEU A 540 -12.25 -29.61 16.70
N LEU A 541 -12.96 -28.74 17.42
CA LEU A 541 -14.24 -29.07 18.08
C LEU A 541 -15.48 -28.72 17.25
N THR A 542 -15.36 -27.82 16.27
CA THR A 542 -16.51 -27.27 15.53
C THR A 542 -16.56 -27.68 14.07
N SER A 543 -15.45 -28.12 13.51
CA SER A 543 -15.34 -28.38 12.08
C SER A 543 -15.37 -29.87 11.77
N GLU A 544 -15.80 -30.21 10.55
CA GLU A 544 -15.77 -31.60 10.08
C GLU A 544 -14.33 -32.16 10.15
N VAL A 545 -14.20 -33.40 10.60
CA VAL A 545 -12.89 -34.08 10.62
C VAL A 545 -12.42 -34.28 9.19
N GLU A 546 -11.18 -33.90 8.88
CA GLU A 546 -10.54 -34.22 7.59
C GLU A 546 -10.13 -35.70 7.54
N ALA A 547 -11.13 -36.58 7.53
CA ALA A 547 -10.99 -38.03 7.51
C ALA A 547 -11.50 -38.58 6.16
N PRO A 548 -10.64 -38.67 5.12
CA PRO A 548 -11.10 -38.82 3.73
C PRO A 548 -11.88 -40.10 3.43
N PHE A 549 -11.76 -41.13 4.26
CA PHE A 549 -12.42 -42.43 4.09
C PHE A 549 -13.68 -42.60 4.94
N PHE A 550 -13.97 -41.66 5.84
CA PHE A 550 -15.09 -41.76 6.78
C PHE A 550 -16.09 -40.62 6.54
N ARG A 551 -17.36 -40.86 6.84
CA ARG A 551 -18.45 -39.89 6.66
C ARG A 551 -19.33 -39.81 7.89
N ASP A 552 -20.03 -38.68 8.00
CA ASP A 552 -21.00 -38.40 9.06
C ASP A 552 -20.40 -38.58 10.47
N VAL A 553 -19.10 -38.25 10.62
CA VAL A 553 -18.36 -38.39 11.87
C VAL A 553 -18.74 -37.26 12.82
N GLU A 554 -19.31 -37.60 13.98
CA GLU A 554 -19.61 -36.61 15.01
C GLU A 554 -18.34 -36.18 15.75
N VAL A 555 -18.16 -34.87 15.89
CA VAL A 555 -17.05 -34.28 16.65
C VAL A 555 -17.55 -33.77 17.98
N GLY A 556 -16.84 -34.07 19.07
CA GLY A 556 -17.29 -33.64 20.39
C GLY A 556 -16.22 -33.60 21.46
N ARG A 557 -16.67 -33.21 22.67
CA ARG A 557 -15.85 -33.18 23.88
C ARG A 557 -16.00 -34.49 24.65
N ALA A 558 -14.92 -34.97 25.24
CA ALA A 558 -14.92 -36.05 26.22
C ALA A 558 -14.45 -35.52 27.59
N ALA A 559 -14.84 -36.22 28.65
CA ALA A 559 -14.27 -35.98 29.98
C ALA A 559 -12.77 -36.32 29.98
N GLU A 560 -12.08 -35.99 31.08
CA GLU A 560 -10.71 -36.44 31.29
C GLU A 560 -10.68 -37.98 31.26
N ASP A 561 -9.85 -38.53 30.37
CA ASP A 561 -9.68 -39.97 30.19
C ASP A 561 -8.18 -40.26 30.16
N ASP A 562 -7.67 -40.88 31.23
CA ASP A 562 -6.26 -41.22 31.38
C ASP A 562 -5.83 -42.39 30.48
N SER A 563 -6.79 -43.09 29.86
CA SER A 563 -6.51 -44.14 28.88
C SER A 563 -6.29 -43.60 27.46
N ALA A 564 -6.64 -42.33 27.20
CA ALA A 564 -6.42 -41.70 25.90
C ALA A 564 -4.95 -41.30 25.72
N GLU A 565 -4.33 -41.76 24.65
CA GLU A 565 -2.94 -41.44 24.34
C GLU A 565 -2.78 -39.96 23.93
N TRP A 566 -1.61 -39.40 24.24
CA TRP A 566 -1.22 -38.08 23.78
C TRP A 566 -0.72 -38.14 22.34
N HIS A 567 -1.26 -37.28 21.49
CA HIS A 567 -0.77 -37.07 20.14
C HIS A 567 -0.13 -35.70 20.03
N ASP A 568 1.13 -35.70 19.62
CA ASP A 568 1.96 -34.51 19.52
C ASP A 568 2.21 -34.18 18.05
N MET A 569 2.01 -32.92 17.69
CA MET A 569 2.43 -32.39 16.39
C MET A 569 3.37 -31.23 16.61
N THR A 570 4.44 -31.23 15.83
CA THR A 570 5.46 -30.19 15.84
C THR A 570 5.45 -29.43 14.52
N PHE A 571 5.42 -28.11 14.62
CA PHE A 571 5.67 -27.20 13.50
C PHE A 571 7.02 -26.53 13.74
N SER A 572 8.03 -26.97 13.01
CA SER A 572 9.38 -26.42 13.07
C SER A 572 9.53 -25.19 12.18
N GLY A 573 10.51 -24.34 12.50
CA GLY A 573 10.85 -23.18 11.68
C GLY A 573 9.98 -21.95 11.95
N ILE A 574 9.23 -21.94 13.05
CA ILE A 574 8.41 -20.80 13.46
C ILE A 574 9.32 -19.73 14.06
N GLY A 575 9.34 -18.54 13.47
CA GLY A 575 10.14 -17.43 13.95
C GLY A 575 9.62 -16.92 15.31
N LYS A 576 10.51 -16.83 16.31
CA LYS A 576 10.19 -16.22 17.62
C LYS A 576 9.63 -14.80 17.47
N ALA A 577 10.09 -14.07 16.45
CA ALA A 577 9.68 -12.69 16.16
C ALA A 577 8.16 -12.53 15.90
N GLN A 578 7.51 -13.58 15.41
CA GLN A 578 6.06 -13.61 15.22
C GLN A 578 5.31 -13.87 16.53
N LEU A 579 5.99 -14.28 17.59
CA LEU A 579 5.39 -14.69 18.87
C LEU A 579 5.66 -13.72 20.03
N THR A 580 6.29 -12.58 19.80
CA THR A 580 6.51 -11.53 20.82
C THR A 580 5.41 -10.47 20.81
N GLU A 581 5.31 -9.70 21.91
CA GLU A 581 4.50 -8.48 22.01
C GLU A 581 5.41 -7.30 22.44
N PRO A 582 5.46 -6.19 21.67
CA PRO A 582 4.90 -6.06 20.33
C PRO A 582 5.56 -7.04 19.33
N PRO A 583 4.88 -7.38 18.22
CA PRO A 583 5.42 -8.28 17.21
C PRO A 583 6.64 -7.68 16.51
N MET A 584 7.70 -8.46 16.35
CA MET A 584 8.91 -8.08 15.59
C MET A 584 8.88 -8.62 14.15
N GLU A 585 7.89 -9.42 13.82
CA GLU A 585 7.63 -9.90 12.47
C GLU A 585 6.12 -10.01 12.26
N ALA A 586 5.65 -9.57 11.10
CA ALA A 586 4.25 -9.72 10.73
C ALA A 586 3.96 -11.22 10.58
N ALA A 587 2.92 -11.72 11.23
CA ALA A 587 2.47 -13.08 11.00
C ALA A 587 2.03 -13.19 9.53
N SER A 588 2.42 -14.28 8.86
CA SER A 588 1.87 -14.55 7.53
C SER A 588 0.34 -14.62 7.62
N SER A 589 -0.38 -14.05 6.65
CA SER A 589 -1.84 -13.99 6.66
C SER A 589 -2.49 -15.37 6.75
N SER A 590 -1.81 -16.41 6.26
CA SER A 590 -2.23 -17.80 6.31
C SER A 590 -1.62 -18.61 7.46
N PHE A 591 -0.88 -17.99 8.39
CA PHE A 591 -0.18 -18.73 9.45
C PHE A 591 -1.11 -19.60 10.29
N ILE A 592 -2.20 -18.99 10.77
CA ILE A 592 -3.19 -19.68 11.62
C ILE A 592 -3.94 -20.75 10.82
N GLU A 593 -4.31 -20.44 9.57
CA GLU A 593 -5.01 -21.38 8.68
C GLU A 593 -4.14 -22.61 8.37
N MET A 594 -2.84 -22.40 8.13
CA MET A 594 -1.86 -23.47 7.91
C MET A 594 -1.75 -24.38 9.14
N LEU A 595 -1.67 -23.79 10.33
CA LEU A 595 -1.65 -24.56 11.58
C LEU A 595 -2.95 -25.36 11.75
N ILE A 596 -4.11 -24.73 11.59
CA ILE A 596 -5.42 -25.36 11.72
C ILE A 596 -5.57 -26.54 10.75
N SER A 597 -5.25 -26.33 9.46
CA SER A 597 -5.33 -27.38 8.44
C SER A 597 -4.38 -28.54 8.76
N GLY A 598 -3.14 -28.23 9.18
CA GLY A 598 -2.18 -29.25 9.60
C GLY A 598 -2.69 -30.12 10.76
N TYR A 599 -3.37 -29.51 11.74
CA TYR A 599 -3.97 -30.25 12.86
C TYR A 599 -5.14 -31.14 12.46
N ARG A 600 -6.00 -30.67 11.56
CA ARG A 600 -7.14 -31.45 11.08
C ARG A 600 -6.69 -32.68 10.30
N ASP A 601 -5.76 -32.51 9.38
CA ASP A 601 -5.16 -33.61 8.61
C ASP A 601 -4.49 -34.63 9.56
N MET A 602 -3.75 -34.17 10.58
CA MET A 602 -3.15 -35.06 11.58
C MET A 602 -4.22 -35.86 12.35
N ALA A 603 -5.29 -35.21 12.83
CA ALA A 603 -6.37 -35.90 13.55
C ALA A 603 -7.06 -36.96 12.67
N GLY A 604 -7.23 -36.68 11.37
CA GLY A 604 -7.72 -37.63 10.38
C GLY A 604 -6.75 -38.79 10.15
N ARG A 605 -5.44 -38.52 9.99
CA ARG A 605 -4.40 -39.54 9.86
C ARG A 605 -4.30 -40.44 11.09
N HIS A 606 -4.44 -39.88 12.29
CA HIS A 606 -4.46 -40.67 13.52
C HIS A 606 -5.66 -41.63 13.53
N ALA A 607 -6.86 -41.13 13.16
CA ALA A 607 -8.03 -41.99 13.04
C ALA A 607 -7.81 -43.12 12.02
N TRP A 608 -7.20 -42.82 10.87
CA TRP A 608 -6.84 -43.83 9.87
C TRP A 608 -5.81 -44.84 10.39
N ASN A 609 -4.75 -44.41 11.05
CA ASN A 609 -3.74 -45.31 11.60
C ASN A 609 -4.32 -46.27 12.65
N THR A 610 -5.22 -45.77 13.51
CA THR A 610 -5.92 -46.59 14.49
C THR A 610 -6.90 -47.56 13.82
N PHE A 611 -7.56 -47.15 12.73
CA PHE A 611 -8.35 -48.06 11.90
C PHE A 611 -7.49 -49.19 11.31
N CYS A 612 -6.27 -48.88 10.86
CA CYS A 612 -5.32 -49.84 10.33
C CYS A 612 -4.85 -50.92 11.33
N GLN A 613 -5.13 -50.76 12.63
CA GLN A 613 -4.78 -51.76 13.64
C GLN A 613 -5.97 -52.67 14.00
N ARG A 614 -7.17 -52.40 13.46
CA ARG A 614 -8.37 -53.19 13.75
C ARG A 614 -8.28 -54.58 13.08
N PRO A 615 -8.86 -55.61 13.71
CA PRO A 615 -8.96 -56.94 13.10
C PRO A 615 -9.69 -56.89 11.75
N ARG A 616 -9.18 -57.65 10.78
CA ARG A 616 -9.77 -57.77 9.44
C ARG A 616 -10.09 -59.23 9.12
N ILE A 617 -11.06 -59.40 8.24
CA ILE A 617 -11.43 -60.71 7.69
C ILE A 617 -10.77 -60.82 6.33
N GLU A 618 -9.84 -61.77 6.18
CA GLU A 618 -9.17 -62.01 4.90
C GLU A 618 -10.10 -62.76 3.94
N VAL A 619 -10.19 -62.27 2.70
CA VAL A 619 -10.97 -62.88 1.63
C VAL A 619 -10.15 -62.89 0.34
N THR A 620 -10.05 -64.05 -0.30
CA THR A 620 -9.44 -64.16 -1.63
C THR A 620 -10.48 -63.83 -2.70
N VAL A 621 -10.11 -62.98 -3.64
CA VAL A 621 -10.97 -62.56 -4.77
C VAL A 621 -10.33 -62.93 -6.10
N ALA A 622 -11.16 -63.20 -7.11
CA ALA A 622 -10.71 -63.50 -8.46
C ALA A 622 -10.50 -62.21 -9.26
N GLY A 623 -9.29 -62.02 -9.80
CA GLY A 623 -8.95 -60.89 -10.68
C GLY A 623 -8.70 -59.57 -9.96
N GLY A 624 -8.17 -58.59 -10.72
CA GLY A 624 -7.90 -57.23 -10.23
C GLY A 624 -9.16 -56.37 -10.12
N ALA A 625 -9.06 -55.21 -9.45
CA ALA A 625 -10.19 -54.29 -9.29
C ALA A 625 -10.72 -53.71 -10.62
N GLU A 626 -9.97 -53.86 -11.71
CA GLU A 626 -10.35 -53.55 -13.08
C GLU A 626 -11.26 -54.59 -13.75
N GLU A 627 -11.37 -55.80 -13.19
CA GLU A 627 -12.09 -56.93 -13.79
C GLU A 627 -13.47 -57.14 -13.16
N GLU A 628 -14.44 -57.56 -13.98
CA GLU A 628 -15.80 -57.88 -13.49
C GLU A 628 -15.83 -59.03 -12.47
N ALA A 629 -14.84 -59.94 -12.52
CA ALA A 629 -14.71 -61.04 -11.58
C ALA A 629 -14.54 -60.55 -10.14
N PHE A 630 -13.69 -59.52 -9.94
CA PHE A 630 -13.46 -58.90 -8.64
C PHE A 630 -14.77 -58.33 -8.06
N TRP A 631 -15.49 -57.54 -8.86
CA TRP A 631 -16.74 -56.89 -8.43
C TRP A 631 -17.85 -57.90 -8.13
N ARG A 632 -17.87 -59.02 -8.85
CA ARG A 632 -18.79 -60.13 -8.59
C ARG A 632 -18.53 -60.78 -7.24
N ASP A 633 -17.26 -61.01 -6.90
CA ASP A 633 -16.84 -61.65 -5.64
C ASP A 633 -17.08 -60.75 -4.42
N ILE A 634 -16.90 -59.42 -4.57
CA ILE A 634 -17.08 -58.49 -3.45
C ILE A 634 -18.53 -58.04 -3.24
N ARG A 635 -19.42 -58.20 -4.21
CA ARG A 635 -20.86 -57.84 -4.09
C ARG A 635 -21.54 -58.39 -2.82
N PRO A 636 -21.39 -59.67 -2.43
CA PRO A 636 -21.94 -60.17 -1.16
C PRO A 636 -21.25 -59.60 0.09
N LEU A 637 -20.00 -59.16 -0.01
CA LEU A 637 -19.26 -58.52 1.08
C LEU A 637 -19.72 -57.07 1.28
N VAL A 638 -19.99 -56.36 0.19
CA VAL A 638 -20.54 -54.99 0.21
C VAL A 638 -21.83 -54.93 1.03
N GLN A 639 -22.72 -55.92 0.87
CA GLN A 639 -23.96 -56.01 1.65
C GLN A 639 -23.71 -56.26 3.15
N GLN A 640 -22.62 -56.95 3.51
CA GLN A 640 -22.25 -57.24 4.90
C GLN A 640 -21.57 -56.06 5.60
N VAL A 641 -20.83 -55.25 4.85
CA VAL A 641 -20.15 -54.05 5.35
C VAL A 641 -21.14 -52.96 5.79
N GLY A 642 -22.30 -52.88 5.14
CA GLY A 642 -23.37 -51.95 5.49
C GLY A 642 -23.38 -50.68 4.61
N PRO A 643 -23.97 -49.57 5.10
CA PRO A 643 -24.20 -48.38 4.29
C PRO A 643 -22.88 -47.70 3.88
N GLN A 644 -22.90 -47.05 2.71
CA GLN A 644 -21.76 -46.28 2.16
C GLN A 644 -20.46 -47.10 2.13
N PRO A 645 -20.40 -48.19 1.36
CA PRO A 645 -19.21 -49.01 1.23
C PRO A 645 -18.07 -48.21 0.58
N VAL A 646 -16.87 -48.35 1.16
CA VAL A 646 -15.62 -47.72 0.77
C VAL A 646 -14.61 -48.82 0.45
N LEU A 647 -13.98 -48.71 -0.71
CA LEU A 647 -12.89 -49.58 -1.14
C LEU A 647 -11.60 -48.76 -1.24
N VAL A 648 -10.57 -49.15 -0.51
CA VAL A 648 -9.23 -48.54 -0.59
C VAL A 648 -8.30 -49.50 -1.31
N VAL A 649 -7.72 -49.05 -2.41
CA VAL A 649 -6.85 -49.83 -3.31
C VAL A 649 -5.47 -49.18 -3.47
N SER A 650 -4.51 -49.89 -4.10
CA SER A 650 -3.22 -49.27 -4.43
C SER A 650 -3.41 -48.12 -5.40
N ARG A 651 -2.91 -46.95 -5.02
CA ARG A 651 -2.92 -45.76 -5.88
C ARG A 651 -2.16 -45.98 -7.19
N ASN A 652 -1.09 -46.79 -7.15
CA ASN A 652 -0.14 -46.93 -8.25
C ASN A 652 -0.48 -48.03 -9.26
N ALA A 653 -1.26 -49.04 -8.85
CA ALA A 653 -1.71 -50.15 -9.70
C ALA A 653 -3.20 -50.01 -10.03
N GLU A 654 -4.08 -50.53 -9.18
CA GLU A 654 -5.53 -50.61 -9.40
C GLU A 654 -6.14 -49.21 -9.54
N GLY A 655 -5.68 -48.24 -8.75
CA GLY A 655 -6.15 -46.88 -8.82
C GLY A 655 -5.81 -46.19 -10.16
N ARG A 656 -4.67 -46.54 -10.77
CA ARG A 656 -4.30 -46.07 -12.11
C ARG A 656 -5.12 -46.78 -13.19
N ALA A 657 -5.36 -48.09 -13.03
CA ALA A 657 -6.18 -48.87 -13.95
C ALA A 657 -7.63 -48.35 -13.99
N LEU A 658 -8.24 -48.14 -12.83
CA LEU A 658 -9.60 -47.60 -12.71
C LEU A 658 -9.73 -46.17 -13.28
N ARG A 659 -8.71 -45.32 -13.09
CA ARG A 659 -8.69 -43.98 -13.70
C ARG A 659 -8.68 -44.04 -15.23
N ARG A 660 -8.08 -45.06 -15.85
CA ARG A 660 -8.08 -45.19 -17.32
C ARG A 660 -9.50 -45.43 -17.86
N PHE A 661 -10.34 -46.17 -17.14
CA PHE A 661 -11.72 -46.42 -17.57
C PHE A 661 -12.62 -45.18 -17.54
N LEU A 662 -12.36 -44.23 -16.63
CA LEU A 662 -13.07 -42.96 -16.59
C LEU A 662 -12.89 -42.15 -17.90
N TYR A 663 -11.75 -42.31 -18.55
CA TYR A 663 -11.39 -41.60 -19.79
C TYR A 663 -11.46 -42.49 -21.05
N ALA A 664 -11.80 -43.77 -20.91
CA ALA A 664 -11.91 -44.70 -22.04
C ALA A 664 -13.25 -44.53 -22.81
N PRO A 665 -13.27 -44.76 -24.13
CA PRO A 665 -14.49 -44.83 -24.93
C PRO A 665 -15.47 -45.87 -24.39
N ALA A 666 -16.78 -45.65 -24.54
CA ALA A 666 -17.81 -46.53 -23.97
C ALA A 666 -17.72 -48.00 -24.43
N ALA A 667 -17.13 -48.27 -25.60
CA ALA A 667 -16.92 -49.62 -26.12
C ALA A 667 -15.79 -50.39 -25.41
N ASP A 668 -14.88 -49.69 -24.74
CA ASP A 668 -13.70 -50.25 -24.06
C ASP A 668 -13.87 -50.32 -22.54
N ARG A 669 -15.06 -49.96 -22.03
CA ARG A 669 -15.36 -50.01 -20.59
C ARG A 669 -15.83 -51.43 -20.23
N PRO A 670 -15.35 -52.00 -19.10
CA PRO A 670 -15.95 -53.21 -18.55
C PRO A 670 -17.45 -52.96 -18.26
N GLY A 671 -18.27 -54.01 -18.20
CA GLY A 671 -19.72 -53.95 -17.97
C GLY A 671 -20.12 -53.51 -16.55
N LEU A 672 -19.35 -52.60 -15.96
CA LEU A 672 -19.47 -52.07 -14.61
C LEU A 672 -20.09 -50.67 -14.63
N GLU A 673 -20.91 -50.37 -13.62
CA GLU A 673 -21.41 -49.01 -13.39
C GLU A 673 -20.33 -48.16 -12.72
N ILE A 674 -19.77 -47.18 -13.45
CA ILE A 674 -18.70 -46.29 -12.96
C ILE A 674 -19.17 -44.83 -13.00
N GLU A 675 -19.25 -44.19 -11.83
CA GLU A 675 -19.64 -42.79 -11.67
C GLU A 675 -18.48 -41.92 -11.16
N GLN A 676 -18.33 -40.72 -11.73
CA GLN A 676 -17.48 -39.67 -11.17
C GLN A 676 -18.36 -38.65 -10.45
N ARG A 677 -18.29 -38.64 -9.12
CA ARG A 677 -19.03 -37.69 -8.27
C ARG A 677 -18.20 -36.42 -8.01
N PRO A 678 -18.84 -35.28 -7.73
CA PRO A 678 -18.14 -34.04 -7.41
C PRO A 678 -17.15 -34.21 -6.25
N LEU A 679 -15.98 -33.58 -6.34
CA LEU A 679 -14.88 -33.67 -5.36
C LEU A 679 -15.20 -33.03 -3.99
N SER A 680 -16.29 -32.27 -3.87
CA SER A 680 -16.67 -31.61 -2.61
C SER A 680 -16.86 -32.64 -1.49
N GLY A 681 -15.98 -32.63 -0.50
CA GLY A 681 -16.05 -33.49 0.69
C GLY A 681 -15.44 -34.89 0.55
N ARG A 682 -14.78 -35.24 -0.57
CA ARG A 682 -14.22 -36.60 -0.80
C ARG A 682 -12.69 -36.67 -0.89
N GLY A 683 -12.00 -35.53 -0.77
CA GLY A 683 -10.53 -35.47 -0.71
C GLY A 683 -9.81 -35.85 -2.02
N ALA A 684 -8.51 -35.57 -2.09
CA ALA A 684 -7.68 -35.79 -3.30
C ALA A 684 -7.41 -37.27 -3.64
N SER A 685 -7.73 -38.19 -2.73
CA SER A 685 -7.51 -39.63 -2.88
C SER A 685 -8.68 -40.38 -3.53
N TYR A 686 -9.84 -39.73 -3.70
CA TYR A 686 -11.00 -40.33 -4.38
C TYR A 686 -10.72 -40.60 -5.86
N ILE A 687 -11.22 -41.73 -6.36
CA ILE A 687 -11.03 -42.19 -7.75
C ILE A 687 -12.36 -42.16 -8.50
N ALA A 688 -13.30 -43.00 -8.09
CA ALA A 688 -14.62 -43.15 -8.70
C ALA A 688 -15.56 -43.89 -7.74
N THR A 689 -16.86 -43.91 -8.05
CA THR A 689 -17.81 -44.88 -7.47
C THR A 689 -17.99 -46.00 -8.48
N VAL A 690 -17.78 -47.25 -8.09
CA VAL A 690 -17.95 -48.43 -8.97
C VAL A 690 -18.96 -49.37 -8.33
N GLU A 691 -20.03 -49.75 -9.05
CA GLU A 691 -21.11 -50.63 -8.54
C GLU A 691 -21.66 -50.15 -7.18
N GLY A 692 -21.75 -48.82 -6.99
CA GLY A 692 -22.21 -48.19 -5.74
C GLY A 692 -21.19 -48.13 -4.60
N VAL A 693 -19.93 -48.53 -4.83
CA VAL A 693 -18.82 -48.50 -3.86
C VAL A 693 -17.88 -47.32 -4.14
N ASP A 694 -17.62 -46.47 -3.15
CA ASP A 694 -16.70 -45.34 -3.30
C ASP A 694 -15.23 -45.84 -3.22
N VAL A 695 -14.47 -45.67 -4.30
CA VAL A 695 -13.09 -46.16 -4.42
C VAL A 695 -12.07 -45.04 -4.19
N PHE A 696 -11.08 -45.32 -3.33
CA PHE A 696 -10.00 -44.40 -3.00
C PHE A 696 -8.62 -45.04 -3.19
N GLY A 697 -7.62 -44.22 -3.53
CA GLY A 697 -6.24 -44.64 -3.70
C GLY A 697 -5.35 -44.29 -2.51
N ALA A 698 -4.75 -45.30 -1.88
CA ALA A 698 -3.75 -45.15 -0.81
C ALA A 698 -2.47 -45.95 -1.13
N ASP A 699 -1.50 -45.95 -0.20
CA ASP A 699 -0.25 -46.69 -0.34
C ASP A 699 -0.45 -48.15 0.09
N PHE A 700 -0.92 -48.97 -0.86
CA PHE A 700 -1.20 -50.40 -0.70
C PHE A 700 -0.34 -51.18 -1.70
N ARG A 701 -0.03 -52.44 -1.36
CA ARG A 701 0.59 -53.34 -2.34
C ARG A 701 -0.41 -53.65 -3.46
N PRO A 702 0.05 -53.80 -4.72
CA PRO A 702 -0.81 -54.31 -5.79
C PRO A 702 -1.45 -55.64 -5.37
N GLY A 703 -2.71 -55.83 -5.71
CA GLY A 703 -3.50 -57.01 -5.33
C GLY A 703 -4.08 -56.98 -3.91
N GLU A 704 -3.75 -55.98 -3.08
CA GLU A 704 -4.35 -55.79 -1.75
C GLU A 704 -5.35 -54.63 -1.77
N ALA A 705 -6.56 -54.88 -1.26
CA ALA A 705 -7.58 -53.85 -1.09
C ALA A 705 -8.35 -54.03 0.22
N TRP A 706 -8.80 -52.93 0.82
CA TRP A 706 -9.66 -52.99 2.02
C TRP A 706 -11.07 -52.49 1.71
N LEU A 707 -12.06 -53.28 2.09
CA LEU A 707 -13.49 -52.96 1.96
C LEU A 707 -14.12 -52.78 3.35
N PHE A 708 -14.68 -51.61 3.61
CA PHE A 708 -15.31 -51.24 4.88
C PHE A 708 -16.34 -50.12 4.68
N SER A 709 -17.11 -49.80 5.72
CA SER A 709 -18.15 -48.76 5.64
C SER A 709 -17.55 -47.40 5.95
N ALA A 710 -17.92 -46.35 5.22
CA ALA A 710 -17.58 -44.96 5.57
C ALA A 710 -18.05 -44.59 6.99
N ASN A 711 -19.08 -45.27 7.53
CA ASN A 711 -19.63 -45.04 8.86
C ASN A 711 -18.94 -45.90 9.95
N SER A 712 -17.80 -46.52 9.62
CA SER A 712 -17.00 -47.29 10.57
C SER A 712 -16.48 -46.42 11.71
N LEU A 713 -16.11 -45.16 11.43
CA LEU A 713 -15.82 -44.15 12.45
C LEU A 713 -17.11 -43.39 12.75
N ARG A 714 -17.57 -43.42 14.01
CA ARG A 714 -18.81 -42.74 14.43
C ARG A 714 -18.56 -41.40 15.09
N GLU A 715 -17.61 -41.39 16.04
CA GLU A 715 -17.33 -40.19 16.82
C GLU A 715 -15.83 -40.00 17.00
N VAL A 716 -15.39 -38.76 16.89
CA VAL A 716 -14.08 -38.28 17.30
C VAL A 716 -14.30 -37.35 18.48
N ARG A 717 -13.83 -37.75 19.67
CA ARG A 717 -13.90 -36.91 20.86
C ARG A 717 -12.52 -36.49 21.31
N TYR A 718 -12.39 -35.23 21.71
CA TYR A 718 -11.17 -34.72 22.33
C TYR A 718 -11.35 -34.71 23.85
N ALA A 719 -10.45 -35.35 24.59
CA ALA A 719 -10.53 -35.41 26.05
C ALA A 719 -9.99 -34.12 26.69
N LYS A 720 -10.50 -33.77 27.88
CA LYS A 720 -9.96 -32.66 28.65
C LYS A 720 -8.50 -32.92 29.03
N THR A 721 -7.69 -31.88 28.99
CA THR A 721 -6.29 -31.90 29.47
C THR A 721 -6.25 -31.61 30.97
N ALA A 722 -5.07 -31.70 31.57
CA ALA A 722 -4.87 -31.43 33.01
C ALA A 722 -5.19 -29.96 33.40
N THR A 723 -5.32 -29.07 32.43
CA THR A 723 -5.76 -27.69 32.65
C THR A 723 -7.28 -27.60 32.51
N PRO A 724 -8.01 -27.00 33.49
CA PRO A 724 -9.46 -26.93 33.44
C PRO A 724 -9.99 -26.35 32.12
N ASP A 725 -10.97 -27.04 31.54
CA ASP A 725 -11.71 -26.66 30.33
C ASP A 725 -10.90 -26.55 29.03
N ARG A 726 -9.69 -27.12 28.99
CA ARG A 726 -8.89 -27.24 27.76
C ARG A 726 -8.89 -28.66 27.21
N HIS A 727 -8.79 -28.79 25.89
CA HIS A 727 -8.77 -30.04 25.12
C HIS A 727 -7.53 -30.11 24.20
N ALA A 728 -6.77 -29.02 24.09
CA ALA A 728 -5.47 -28.96 23.44
C ALA A 728 -4.45 -28.22 24.32
N GLU A 729 -3.20 -28.69 24.35
CA GLU A 729 -2.05 -28.00 24.93
C GLU A 729 -1.18 -27.43 23.80
N LEU A 730 -0.64 -26.23 23.99
CA LEU A 730 0.29 -25.60 23.04
C LEU A 730 1.52 -25.11 23.80
N SER A 731 2.70 -25.50 23.34
CA SER A 731 3.98 -24.97 23.80
C SER A 731 4.85 -24.53 22.63
N PHE A 732 5.81 -23.66 22.90
CA PHE A 732 6.82 -23.24 21.94
C PHE A 732 8.21 -23.50 22.54
N GLU A 733 9.00 -24.30 21.83
CA GLU A 733 10.37 -24.63 22.21
C GLU A 733 11.31 -23.88 21.25
N LEU A 734 12.13 -22.97 21.79
CA LEU A 734 13.09 -22.22 21.00
C LEU A 734 14.23 -23.13 20.54
N GLY A 735 14.50 -23.15 19.24
CA GLY A 735 15.64 -23.84 18.64
C GLY A 735 16.70 -22.84 18.15
N ASP A 736 17.44 -23.22 17.12
CA ASP A 736 18.53 -22.40 16.56
C ASP A 736 18.01 -21.18 15.77
N GLU A 737 18.86 -20.15 15.67
CA GLU A 737 18.62 -18.96 14.83
C GLU A 737 17.31 -18.20 15.11
N MET A 738 16.86 -18.16 16.37
CA MET A 738 15.59 -17.52 16.77
C MET A 738 14.34 -18.15 16.11
N LYS A 739 14.48 -19.37 15.56
CA LYS A 739 13.37 -20.21 15.13
C LYS A 739 13.11 -21.26 16.19
N GLY A 740 11.86 -21.65 16.35
CA GLY A 740 11.48 -22.68 17.29
C GLY A 740 10.48 -23.67 16.71
N THR A 741 10.11 -24.59 17.57
CA THR A 741 9.12 -25.62 17.29
C THR A 741 7.88 -25.34 18.12
N LEU A 742 6.77 -25.11 17.42
CA LEU A 742 5.45 -25.05 18.03
C LEU A 742 4.97 -26.49 18.21
N ARG A 743 4.68 -26.89 19.45
CA ARG A 743 4.19 -28.24 19.78
C ARG A 743 2.76 -28.12 20.29
N VAL A 744 1.82 -28.80 19.66
CA VAL A 744 0.48 -29.01 20.24
C VAL A 744 0.30 -30.46 20.59
N ARG A 745 -0.38 -30.67 21.71
CA ARG A 745 -0.74 -31.98 22.21
C ARG A 745 -2.25 -32.07 22.37
N VAL A 746 -2.83 -33.16 21.90
CA VAL A 746 -4.25 -33.46 22.07
C VAL A 746 -4.43 -34.92 22.51
N ARG A 747 -5.51 -35.19 23.25
CA ARG A 747 -5.96 -36.56 23.56
C ARG A 747 -7.18 -36.86 22.72
N GLN A 748 -7.05 -37.75 21.74
CA GLN A 748 -8.12 -38.10 20.80
C GLN A 748 -8.70 -39.48 21.16
N VAL A 749 -10.01 -39.55 21.34
CA VAL A 749 -10.76 -40.78 21.61
C VAL A 749 -11.64 -41.09 20.41
N LEU A 750 -11.46 -42.27 19.84
CA LEU A 750 -12.13 -42.71 18.63
C LEU A 750 -13.19 -43.75 18.96
N LYS A 751 -14.45 -43.51 18.58
CA LYS A 751 -15.50 -44.51 18.67
C LYS A 751 -15.78 -45.11 17.30
N TRP A 752 -15.61 -46.43 17.25
CA TRP A 752 -15.82 -47.21 16.05
C TRP A 752 -17.14 -47.97 16.11
N ALA A 753 -17.80 -48.09 14.96
CA ALA A 753 -18.89 -49.03 14.77
C ALA A 753 -18.38 -50.47 14.85
N ASN A 754 -19.24 -51.40 15.29
CA ASN A 754 -18.97 -52.82 15.19
C ASN A 754 -19.39 -53.34 13.81
N LEU A 755 -18.67 -52.92 12.77
CA LEU A 755 -18.87 -53.32 11.38
C LEU A 755 -17.66 -54.11 10.88
N PRO A 756 -17.85 -55.08 9.97
CA PRO A 756 -16.75 -55.87 9.44
C PRO A 756 -15.87 -55.02 8.51
N THR A 757 -14.56 -55.26 8.60
CA THR A 757 -13.56 -54.78 7.63
C THR A 757 -12.99 -56.00 6.92
N PHE A 758 -13.05 -56.01 5.59
CA PHE A 758 -12.52 -57.08 4.78
C PHE A 758 -11.19 -56.68 4.16
N GLU A 759 -10.22 -57.58 4.23
CA GLU A 759 -8.95 -57.48 3.50
C GLU A 759 -9.02 -58.42 2.31
N LEU A 760 -9.09 -57.82 1.13
CA LEU A 760 -9.23 -58.52 -0.14
C LEU A 760 -7.84 -58.75 -0.73
N LYS A 761 -7.52 -60.01 -1.00
CA LYS A 761 -6.28 -60.41 -1.68
C LYS A 761 -6.63 -61.00 -3.03
N SER A 762 -6.24 -60.31 -4.10
CA SER A 762 -6.32 -60.87 -5.45
C SER A 762 -5.32 -62.00 -5.59
N SER A 763 -5.75 -63.08 -6.23
CA SER A 763 -4.84 -64.15 -6.64
C SER A 763 -3.87 -63.55 -7.67
N ASP A 764 -2.57 -63.52 -7.36
CA ASP A 764 -1.55 -63.02 -8.28
C ASP A 764 -1.43 -63.99 -9.48
N PRO A 765 -1.71 -63.58 -10.73
CA PRO A 765 -1.48 -64.44 -11.89
C PRO A 765 0.02 -64.62 -12.21
N THR A 766 0.95 -64.01 -11.46
CA THR A 766 2.40 -64.04 -11.75
C THR A 766 3.27 -64.78 -10.73
N ALA A 767 2.69 -65.53 -9.79
CA ALA A 767 3.47 -66.29 -8.79
C ALA A 767 4.00 -67.67 -9.24
N ASP A 768 3.74 -68.12 -10.48
CA ASP A 768 4.12 -69.45 -11.00
C ASP A 768 5.29 -69.45 -12.02
N GLU A 769 6.06 -68.37 -12.16
CA GLU A 769 7.33 -68.42 -12.88
C GLU A 769 8.52 -68.46 -11.90
N GLU A 770 8.94 -69.68 -11.56
CA GLU A 770 10.27 -69.93 -10.98
C GLU A 770 11.36 -69.35 -11.91
N PRO A 771 12.42 -68.73 -11.35
CA PRO A 771 13.56 -68.33 -12.15
C PRO A 771 14.30 -69.57 -12.66
N VAL A 772 14.30 -69.76 -13.97
CA VAL A 772 15.27 -70.66 -14.63
C VAL A 772 16.63 -69.96 -14.60
N ASP A 773 17.63 -70.68 -14.06
CA ASP A 773 19.04 -70.31 -13.83
C ASP A 773 19.70 -69.34 -14.84
#